data_AF-A0A9K3CTF2-F1
#
_entry.id   AF-A0A9K3CTF2-F1
#
_cell.length_a   1.000
_cell.length_b   1.000
_cell.length_c   1.000
_cell.angle_alpha   90.00
_cell.angle_beta   90.00
_cell.angle_gamma   90.00
#
_symmetry.space_group_name_H-M   'P 1'
#
loop_
_entity.id
_entity.type
_entity.pdbx_description
1 polymer ?
#
loop_
_entity_poly.entity_id
_entity_poly.type
_entity_poly.pdbx_seq_one_letter_code
_entity_poly.pdbx_strand_id
1 'polypeptide(L)'
;MGVLYGRYRTDALNQFTDIVSKDVPQRYQRLKGYQGTVFTFTNTAFYFDPSLSAHIALGLPYFWNSQRATEIPTNLAPGWPVFRSETGIRGTFSVPLAAKNVKKKIFVLRPTWENVSKLIQCFTEMESICDVEADWLVVFIQYVPEYYGQRVSDHLAGSGPRVAVWDAPFIAHDRDVLEMGTTVWREIATDTNTSSLYSSALGLRQLERYIDGGFDRVMAKGDIASKLHDVYTEAKGDSGSAESREREMEGSGIDLYIVDRALDPVSMLHTENTITGVLHDLSLANCAHSMCHLQVSADKTRSCCINNNNPIFHSIQDNHFLDLDPYFAILKRVQGLENDLETSSAQQGQQRLISRIHVQVLTNFASFVRDILKLVKKDALLPALHKYESSILLKGEKKGNKYIDRLEDVIQACMADETNPSMSPKHKARVLRALCLLSVVDGGLDRKTMQRAVGLVVSCYGASVASALRNLEIAGLLSLQDSRIPVPPLGYGDKWDQTRRHYHLTKYDYVAAISEGDGSSSKPKGEGYVYSHYAPMTTRVVSAMHELERGRERDLERERTRDSENLKDNIASGITSFLKERGEVRRLLKGLKGASRGFSEKDSESGREASRPRGERDAYGDQTASVVFIVGGVTRSEVAAFRHLGEKEGHTYIVCSTGLVTGNEWMEQFM
;
A
#
# COMPACT_ATOMS: atom_id res chain seq x y z
N MET A 1 -15.50 -12.05 -0.06
CA MET A 1 -14.18 -11.39 0.00
C MET A 1 -13.00 -12.31 -0.29
N GLY A 2 -12.72 -13.35 0.50
CA GLY A 2 -11.68 -14.35 0.15
C GLY A 2 -11.93 -15.08 -1.19
N VAL A 3 -13.19 -15.20 -1.59
CA VAL A 3 -13.61 -15.72 -2.90
C VAL A 3 -13.26 -14.78 -4.06
N LEU A 4 -13.40 -13.45 -3.89
CA LEU A 4 -13.04 -12.44 -4.89
C LEU A 4 -11.54 -12.46 -5.15
N TYR A 5 -10.75 -12.47 -4.07
CA TYR A 5 -9.29 -12.62 -4.11
C TYR A 5 -8.86 -13.92 -4.81
N GLY A 6 -9.48 -15.04 -4.42
CA GLY A 6 -9.17 -16.35 -5.02
C GLY A 6 -9.43 -16.36 -6.51
N ARG A 7 -10.58 -15.84 -6.94
CA ARG A 7 -10.96 -15.72 -8.37
C ARG A 7 -9.99 -14.81 -9.12
N TYR A 8 -9.78 -13.58 -8.65
CA TYR A 8 -8.86 -12.63 -9.29
C TYR A 8 -7.46 -13.23 -9.48
N ARG A 9 -6.90 -13.85 -8.43
CA ARG A 9 -5.57 -14.46 -8.48
C ARG A 9 -5.52 -15.63 -9.47
N THR A 10 -6.53 -16.50 -9.45
CA THR A 10 -6.62 -17.64 -10.36
C THR A 10 -6.78 -17.19 -11.81
N ASP A 11 -7.59 -16.17 -12.07
CA ASP A 11 -7.82 -15.65 -13.43
C ASP A 11 -6.58 -14.95 -13.98
N ALA A 12 -5.90 -14.13 -13.17
CA ALA A 12 -4.62 -13.51 -13.55
C ALA A 12 -3.54 -14.57 -13.86
N LEU A 13 -3.49 -15.66 -13.08
CA LEU A 13 -2.57 -16.78 -13.30
C LEU A 13 -2.91 -17.56 -14.58
N ASN A 14 -4.18 -17.85 -14.79
CA ASN A 14 -4.66 -18.54 -15.99
C ASN A 14 -4.36 -17.72 -17.23
N GLN A 15 -4.63 -16.42 -17.21
CA GLN A 15 -4.33 -15.52 -18.32
C GLN A 15 -2.83 -15.50 -18.65
N PHE A 16 -1.95 -15.39 -17.63
CA PHE A 16 -0.51 -15.47 -17.85
C PHE A 16 -0.09 -16.82 -18.46
N THR A 17 -0.66 -17.90 -17.93
CA THR A 17 -0.40 -19.25 -18.42
C THR A 17 -0.86 -19.41 -19.87
N ASP A 18 -2.00 -18.85 -20.24
CA ASP A 18 -2.52 -18.88 -21.62
C ASP A 18 -1.65 -18.07 -22.58
N ILE A 19 -1.18 -16.89 -22.16
CA ILE A 19 -0.24 -16.06 -22.95
C ILE A 19 1.04 -16.84 -23.22
N VAL A 20 1.63 -17.43 -22.18
CA VAL A 20 2.90 -18.15 -22.30
C VAL A 20 2.73 -19.48 -23.04
N SER A 21 1.64 -20.23 -22.77
CA SER A 21 1.41 -21.58 -23.29
C SER A 21 1.05 -21.63 -24.78
N LYS A 22 0.45 -20.57 -25.34
CA LYS A 22 0.27 -20.42 -26.79
C LYS A 22 1.59 -20.48 -27.56
N ASP A 23 2.69 -20.18 -26.87
CA ASP A 23 4.00 -19.97 -27.49
C ASP A 23 5.07 -20.95 -26.95
N VAL A 24 4.78 -21.85 -26.01
CA VAL A 24 5.75 -22.86 -25.52
C VAL A 24 5.28 -24.25 -25.93
N PRO A 25 6.13 -25.09 -26.59
CA PRO A 25 5.83 -26.50 -26.80
C PRO A 25 5.54 -27.20 -25.47
N GLN A 26 4.28 -27.62 -25.29
CA GLN A 26 3.84 -28.30 -24.07
C GLN A 26 4.39 -29.73 -24.04
N ARG A 27 5.37 -30.01 -23.17
CA ARG A 27 5.62 -31.39 -22.73
C ARG A 27 4.81 -31.67 -21.47
N TYR A 28 3.70 -32.36 -21.65
CA TYR A 28 2.87 -32.87 -20.57
C TYR A 28 3.61 -33.99 -19.82
N GLN A 29 3.84 -33.83 -18.53
CA GLN A 29 4.13 -34.94 -17.63
C GLN A 29 3.15 -34.92 -16.46
N ARG A 30 2.24 -35.89 -16.41
CA ARG A 30 1.51 -36.20 -15.18
C ARG A 30 2.48 -36.88 -14.21
N LEU A 31 2.91 -36.15 -13.18
CA LEU A 31 3.61 -36.77 -12.05
C LEU A 31 2.62 -37.63 -11.25
N LYS A 32 2.86 -38.94 -11.16
CA LYS A 32 2.05 -39.84 -10.33
C LYS A 32 2.06 -39.35 -8.88
N GLY A 33 0.89 -38.99 -8.35
CA GLY A 33 0.69 -38.59 -6.94
C GLY A 33 0.43 -37.09 -6.71
N TYR A 34 0.42 -36.26 -7.75
CA TYR A 34 0.09 -34.83 -7.65
C TYR A 34 -1.14 -34.51 -8.51
N GLN A 35 -2.16 -33.85 -7.92
CA GLN A 35 -3.38 -33.41 -8.64
C GLN A 35 -3.23 -32.06 -9.37
N GLY A 36 -2.02 -31.48 -9.39
CA GLY A 36 -1.71 -30.24 -10.11
C GLY A 36 -1.01 -30.49 -11.45
N THR A 37 -1.32 -29.66 -12.45
CA THR A 37 -0.61 -29.62 -13.74
C THR A 37 0.78 -29.00 -13.55
N VAL A 38 1.84 -29.72 -13.92
CA VAL A 38 3.22 -29.21 -13.88
C VAL A 38 3.66 -28.87 -15.30
N PHE A 39 4.01 -27.61 -15.54
CA PHE A 39 4.52 -27.13 -16.81
C PHE A 39 6.06 -27.13 -16.78
N THR A 40 6.69 -27.72 -17.79
CA THR A 40 8.14 -27.68 -17.99
C THR A 40 8.47 -26.78 -19.18
N PHE A 41 9.16 -25.66 -18.93
CA PHE A 41 9.59 -24.73 -19.97
C PHE A 41 11.04 -25.05 -20.36
N THR A 42 11.24 -25.98 -21.30
CA THR A 42 12.57 -26.20 -21.87
C THR A 42 12.87 -25.14 -22.93
N ASN A 43 14.08 -24.56 -22.93
CA ASN A 43 14.54 -23.59 -23.95
C ASN A 43 13.75 -22.24 -23.98
N THR A 44 13.34 -21.73 -22.81
CA THR A 44 12.72 -20.40 -22.66
C THR A 44 13.39 -19.60 -21.54
N ALA A 45 13.70 -18.34 -21.78
CA ALA A 45 14.25 -17.41 -20.80
C ALA A 45 13.21 -16.33 -20.45
N PHE A 46 13.04 -16.05 -19.17
CA PHE A 46 12.15 -14.99 -18.69
C PHE A 46 12.97 -13.82 -18.15
N TYR A 47 12.59 -12.60 -18.56
CA TYR A 47 13.14 -11.34 -18.10
C TYR A 47 12.02 -10.54 -17.48
N PHE A 48 12.17 -10.17 -16.22
CA PHE A 48 11.16 -9.43 -15.48
C PHE A 48 11.69 -8.05 -15.10
N ASP A 49 10.84 -7.03 -15.24
CA ASP A 49 11.03 -5.76 -14.57
C ASP A 49 11.14 -5.98 -13.05
N PRO A 50 12.18 -5.47 -12.36
CA PRO A 50 12.33 -5.58 -10.91
C PRO A 50 11.09 -5.11 -10.11
N SER A 51 10.35 -4.12 -10.63
CA SER A 51 9.11 -3.61 -10.04
C SER A 51 7.98 -4.65 -9.98
N LEU A 52 8.13 -5.78 -10.70
CA LEU A 52 7.17 -6.87 -10.78
C LEU A 52 7.51 -8.06 -9.89
N SER A 53 8.60 -7.97 -9.12
CA SER A 53 8.97 -9.00 -8.14
C SER A 53 7.81 -9.36 -7.21
N ALA A 54 6.98 -8.38 -6.85
CA ALA A 54 5.74 -8.57 -6.09
C ALA A 54 4.67 -9.41 -6.79
N HIS A 55 4.36 -9.04 -8.04
CA HIS A 55 3.39 -9.71 -8.89
C HIS A 55 3.78 -11.18 -9.09
N ILE A 56 5.07 -11.45 -9.23
CA ILE A 56 5.60 -12.80 -9.43
C ILE A 56 5.58 -13.60 -8.13
N ALA A 57 6.08 -13.03 -7.04
CA ALA A 57 6.18 -13.72 -5.75
C ALA A 57 4.81 -14.13 -5.19
N LEU A 58 3.79 -13.27 -5.36
CA LEU A 58 2.45 -13.50 -4.83
C LEU A 58 1.51 -14.14 -5.86
N GLY A 59 1.62 -13.77 -7.14
CA GLY A 59 0.75 -14.26 -8.21
C GLY A 59 1.14 -15.63 -8.77
N LEU A 60 2.43 -15.95 -8.85
CA LEU A 60 2.95 -17.12 -9.59
C LEU A 60 3.70 -18.21 -8.78
N PRO A 61 3.65 -18.31 -7.43
CA PRO A 61 4.57 -19.18 -6.67
C PRO A 61 4.39 -20.69 -6.94
N TYR A 62 3.20 -21.12 -7.38
CA TYR A 62 2.95 -22.54 -7.69
C TYR A 62 3.63 -23.01 -8.98
N PHE A 63 3.94 -22.10 -9.89
CA PHE A 63 4.54 -22.43 -11.18
C PHE A 63 6.03 -22.81 -11.07
N TRP A 64 6.74 -22.23 -10.09
CA TRP A 64 8.18 -22.39 -9.95
C TRP A 64 8.62 -23.46 -8.93
N ASN A 65 7.85 -23.67 -7.86
CA ASN A 65 8.25 -24.65 -6.82
C ASN A 65 8.11 -26.12 -7.24
N SER A 66 7.39 -26.42 -8.32
CA SER A 66 7.30 -27.79 -8.86
C SER A 66 8.44 -28.18 -9.80
N GLN A 67 9.34 -27.25 -10.15
CA GLN A 67 10.50 -27.54 -11.00
C GLN A 67 11.70 -27.95 -10.15
N ARG A 68 11.83 -29.24 -9.86
CA ARG A 68 13.15 -29.82 -9.54
C ARG A 68 14.01 -29.75 -10.80
N ALA A 69 15.23 -29.24 -10.65
CA ALA A 69 16.35 -29.33 -11.58
C ALA A 69 16.27 -28.51 -12.88
N THR A 70 16.81 -27.30 -12.83
CA THR A 70 17.88 -26.94 -13.77
C THR A 70 19.13 -26.72 -12.93
N GLU A 71 20.19 -27.44 -13.22
CA GLU A 71 21.52 -27.23 -12.65
C GLU A 71 21.86 -25.74 -12.71
N ILE A 72 21.85 -25.06 -11.56
CA ILE A 72 22.49 -23.75 -11.42
C ILE A 72 23.91 -24.10 -10.96
N PRO A 73 24.95 -23.89 -11.79
CA PRO A 73 26.31 -24.05 -11.33
C PRO A 73 26.53 -23.07 -10.18
N THR A 74 26.77 -23.61 -8.99
CA THR A 74 27.28 -22.91 -7.83
C THR A 74 28.68 -22.41 -8.16
N ASN A 75 28.78 -21.22 -8.77
CA ASN A 75 29.92 -20.28 -8.71
C ASN A 75 29.70 -19.16 -9.74
N LEU A 76 28.94 -18.12 -9.38
CA LEU A 76 28.98 -16.85 -10.10
C LEU A 76 29.01 -15.70 -9.09
N ALA A 77 30.01 -14.84 -9.29
CA ALA A 77 30.37 -13.66 -8.52
C ALA A 77 29.24 -12.61 -8.44
N PRO A 78 29.32 -11.62 -7.52
CA PRO A 78 28.20 -10.74 -7.19
C PRO A 78 27.93 -9.74 -8.33
N GLY A 79 26.68 -9.66 -8.82
CA GLY A 79 26.27 -8.65 -9.81
C GLY A 79 25.14 -9.01 -10.79
N TRP A 80 24.42 -10.13 -10.63
CA TRP A 80 23.45 -10.59 -11.65
C TRP A 80 22.08 -10.96 -11.06
N PRO A 81 20.95 -10.54 -11.67
CA PRO A 81 19.62 -10.90 -11.20
C PRO A 81 19.21 -12.28 -11.75
N VAL A 82 19.68 -13.33 -11.09
CA VAL A 82 18.90 -14.56 -10.90
C VAL A 82 18.40 -14.47 -9.47
N PHE A 83 17.16 -14.86 -9.16
CA PHE A 83 16.57 -14.80 -7.82
C PHE A 83 17.56 -15.24 -6.73
N ARG A 84 18.26 -14.27 -6.14
CA ARG A 84 18.86 -14.28 -4.82
C ARG A 84 18.43 -12.96 -4.19
N SER A 85 17.51 -13.08 -3.24
CA SER A 85 17.24 -11.99 -2.32
C SER A 85 18.47 -11.85 -1.43
N GLU A 86 19.13 -10.70 -1.47
CA GLU A 86 19.76 -10.04 -0.33
C GLU A 86 20.30 -8.70 -0.83
N THR A 87 19.62 -7.62 -0.41
CA THR A 87 20.01 -6.20 -0.58
C THR A 87 19.93 -5.62 -2.01
N GLY A 88 18.99 -4.68 -2.20
CA GLY A 88 18.99 -3.62 -3.22
C GLY A 88 19.49 -3.98 -4.62
N ILE A 89 18.57 -4.37 -5.51
CA ILE A 89 18.88 -4.54 -6.94
C ILE A 89 18.51 -3.25 -7.70
N ARG A 90 19.52 -2.44 -8.03
CA ARG A 90 19.47 -1.58 -9.22
C ARG A 90 19.95 -2.42 -10.39
N GLY A 91 19.00 -3.12 -11.03
CA GLY A 91 19.29 -4.02 -12.15
C GLY A 91 19.15 -3.31 -13.48
N THR A 92 20.28 -3.02 -14.12
CA THR A 92 20.36 -2.90 -15.58
C THR A 92 20.21 -4.29 -16.19
N PHE A 93 19.48 -4.41 -17.30
CA PHE A 93 19.44 -5.63 -18.09
C PHE A 93 20.83 -5.90 -18.67
N SER A 94 21.67 -6.69 -17.99
CA SER A 94 22.86 -7.27 -18.60
C SER A 94 22.59 -8.73 -18.94
N VAL A 95 22.88 -9.11 -20.18
CA VAL A 95 22.56 -10.45 -20.72
C VAL A 95 23.47 -11.50 -20.08
N PRO A 96 22.96 -12.49 -19.32
CA PRO A 96 23.79 -13.58 -18.80
C PRO A 96 24.30 -14.45 -19.96
N LEU A 97 25.56 -14.90 -19.89
CA LEU A 97 26.13 -15.82 -20.89
C LEU A 97 25.29 -17.09 -21.10
N ALA A 98 24.60 -17.57 -20.06
CA ALA A 98 23.75 -18.75 -20.11
C ALA A 98 22.45 -18.56 -20.92
N ALA A 99 22.03 -17.32 -21.19
CA ALA A 99 20.80 -17.02 -21.92
C ALA A 99 21.00 -16.82 -23.43
N LYS A 100 22.24 -16.81 -23.91
CA LYS A 100 22.58 -16.59 -25.34
C LYS A 100 22.01 -17.67 -26.25
N ASN A 101 21.99 -18.93 -25.77
CA ASN A 101 21.59 -20.09 -26.58
C ASN A 101 20.10 -20.47 -26.43
N VAL A 102 19.30 -19.60 -25.83
CA VAL A 102 17.87 -19.87 -25.61
C VAL A 102 17.06 -19.32 -26.79
N LYS A 103 16.30 -20.21 -27.45
CA LYS A 103 15.48 -19.85 -28.61
C LYS A 103 14.35 -18.88 -28.25
N LYS A 104 13.66 -19.07 -27.13
CA LYS A 104 12.52 -18.23 -26.76
C LYS A 104 12.83 -17.29 -25.61
N LYS A 105 12.56 -16.00 -25.78
CA LYS A 105 12.84 -14.96 -24.78
C LYS A 105 11.56 -14.18 -24.48
N ILE A 106 11.13 -14.21 -23.22
CA ILE A 106 9.90 -13.58 -22.75
C ILE A 106 10.26 -12.42 -21.82
N PHE A 107 9.85 -11.21 -22.17
CA PHE A 107 10.02 -10.00 -21.37
C PHE A 107 8.69 -9.63 -20.75
N VAL A 108 8.65 -9.44 -19.43
CA VAL A 108 7.45 -8.98 -18.72
C VAL A 108 7.78 -7.66 -18.04
N LEU A 109 7.09 -6.59 -18.43
CA LEU A 109 7.39 -5.24 -17.99
C LEU A 109 6.15 -4.37 -17.82
N ARG A 110 6.28 -3.33 -16.98
CA ARG A 110 5.31 -2.23 -16.95
C ARG A 110 5.51 -1.33 -18.17
N PRO A 111 4.43 -0.73 -18.72
CA PRO A 111 4.52 0.20 -19.84
C PRO A 111 5.09 1.55 -19.41
N THR A 112 6.40 1.61 -19.18
CA THR A 112 7.13 2.85 -18.87
C THR A 112 8.19 3.14 -19.92
N TRP A 113 8.47 4.42 -20.15
CA TRP A 113 9.51 4.85 -21.08
C TRP A 113 10.87 4.22 -20.76
N GLU A 114 11.24 4.16 -19.48
CA GLU A 114 12.52 3.58 -19.04
C GLU A 114 12.61 2.09 -19.38
N ASN A 115 11.55 1.32 -19.11
CA ASN A 115 11.53 -0.10 -19.41
C ASN A 115 11.58 -0.36 -20.91
N VAL A 116 10.82 0.39 -21.71
CA VAL A 116 10.80 0.25 -23.18
C VAL A 116 12.13 0.65 -23.79
N SER A 117 12.77 1.72 -23.30
CA SER A 117 14.09 2.14 -23.78
C SER A 117 15.17 1.10 -23.47
N LYS A 118 15.15 0.53 -22.26
CA LYS A 118 16.05 -0.57 -21.87
C LYS A 118 15.80 -1.83 -22.69
N LEU A 119 14.54 -2.18 -22.92
CA LEU A 119 14.16 -3.33 -23.75
C LEU A 119 14.72 -3.20 -25.16
N ILE A 120 14.58 -2.02 -25.77
CA ILE A 120 15.10 -1.71 -27.10
C ILE A 120 16.63 -1.86 -27.13
N GLN A 121 17.34 -1.30 -26.15
CA GLN A 121 18.78 -1.48 -26.03
C GLN A 121 19.15 -2.97 -25.91
N CYS A 122 18.39 -3.74 -25.14
CA CYS A 122 18.62 -5.19 -25.01
C CYS A 122 18.44 -5.94 -26.32
N PHE A 123 17.45 -5.57 -27.14
CA PHE A 123 17.26 -6.18 -28.46
C PHE A 123 18.49 -5.95 -29.34
N THR A 124 18.97 -4.71 -29.43
CA THR A 124 20.18 -4.39 -30.22
C THR A 124 21.42 -5.16 -29.73
N GLU A 125 21.63 -5.21 -28.41
CA GLU A 125 22.76 -5.94 -27.82
C GLU A 125 22.65 -7.45 -28.07
N MET A 126 21.46 -8.03 -27.91
CA MET A 126 21.26 -9.47 -28.08
C MET A 126 21.32 -9.91 -29.54
N GLU A 127 20.87 -9.10 -30.50
CA GLU A 127 21.05 -9.38 -31.93
C GLU A 127 22.53 -9.50 -32.32
N SER A 128 23.39 -8.69 -31.71
CA SER A 128 24.84 -8.74 -32.02
C SER A 128 25.57 -9.95 -31.42
N ILE A 129 24.94 -10.66 -30.47
CA ILE A 129 25.60 -11.68 -29.64
C ILE A 129 24.97 -13.08 -29.80
N CYS A 130 23.70 -13.19 -30.19
CA CYS A 130 23.00 -14.48 -30.26
C CYS A 130 23.20 -15.18 -31.60
N ASP A 131 23.74 -16.40 -31.57
CA ASP A 131 23.91 -17.25 -32.77
C ASP A 131 22.61 -17.93 -33.24
N VAL A 132 21.55 -17.92 -32.41
CA VAL A 132 20.27 -18.57 -32.66
C VAL A 132 19.18 -17.53 -32.91
N GLU A 133 18.43 -17.69 -33.99
CA GLU A 133 17.23 -16.90 -34.28
C GLU A 133 16.24 -17.00 -33.10
N ALA A 134 16.07 -15.89 -32.39
CA ALA A 134 15.31 -15.84 -31.16
C ALA A 134 13.84 -15.45 -31.43
N ASP A 135 12.92 -16.14 -30.77
CA ASP A 135 11.50 -15.80 -30.71
C ASP A 135 11.25 -14.90 -29.50
N TRP A 136 10.80 -13.67 -29.77
CA TRP A 136 10.66 -12.60 -28.79
C TRP A 136 9.18 -12.38 -28.44
N LEU A 137 8.86 -12.52 -27.15
CA LEU A 137 7.54 -12.17 -26.62
C LEU A 137 7.69 -11.06 -25.58
N VAL A 138 7.00 -9.95 -25.78
CA VAL A 138 6.94 -8.81 -24.86
C VAL A 138 5.54 -8.77 -24.26
N VAL A 139 5.48 -8.95 -22.94
CA VAL A 139 4.24 -8.94 -22.16
C VAL A 139 4.19 -7.65 -21.34
N PHE A 140 3.29 -6.75 -21.71
CA PHE A 140 3.01 -5.55 -20.93
C PHE A 140 1.94 -5.84 -19.88
N ILE A 141 2.08 -5.24 -18.70
CA ILE A 141 1.06 -5.31 -17.67
C ILE A 141 -0.05 -4.29 -17.92
N GLN A 142 -1.30 -4.75 -17.75
CA GLN A 142 -2.58 -4.04 -17.91
C GLN A 142 -2.92 -3.60 -19.33
N TYR A 143 -2.02 -2.89 -20.02
CA TYR A 143 -2.28 -2.35 -21.35
C TYR A 143 -0.99 -2.05 -22.10
N VAL A 144 -1.11 -1.85 -23.42
CA VAL A 144 -0.02 -1.44 -24.30
C VAL A 144 -0.35 -0.03 -24.80
N PRO A 145 0.38 1.01 -24.37
CA PRO A 145 0.30 2.31 -25.01
C PRO A 145 0.67 2.18 -26.49
N GLU A 146 -0.14 2.77 -27.37
CA GLU A 146 0.05 2.68 -28.83
C GLU A 146 1.47 3.06 -29.24
N TYR A 147 2.00 4.16 -28.68
CA TYR A 147 3.37 4.61 -28.92
C TYR A 147 4.43 3.57 -28.54
N TYR A 148 4.27 2.88 -27.41
CA TYR A 148 5.22 1.84 -26.99
C TYR A 148 5.06 0.57 -27.82
N GLY A 149 3.83 0.21 -28.19
CA GLY A 149 3.56 -0.89 -29.11
C GLY A 149 4.25 -0.69 -30.46
N GLN A 150 4.02 0.47 -31.09
CA GLN A 150 4.68 0.85 -32.34
C GLN A 150 6.19 0.83 -32.21
N ARG A 151 6.74 1.48 -31.18
CA ARG A 151 8.20 1.55 -30.98
C ARG A 151 8.85 0.18 -30.76
N VAL A 152 8.15 -0.77 -30.15
CA VAL A 152 8.61 -2.16 -29.98
C VAL A 152 8.49 -2.94 -31.29
N SER A 153 7.40 -2.74 -32.05
CA SER A 153 7.20 -3.37 -33.36
C SER A 153 8.17 -2.87 -34.43
N ASP A 154 8.47 -1.57 -34.44
CA ASP A 154 9.36 -0.92 -35.41
C ASP A 154 10.83 -1.31 -35.23
N HIS A 155 11.22 -1.81 -34.05
CA HIS A 155 12.63 -1.98 -33.68
C HIS A 155 13.26 -3.33 -34.04
N LEU A 156 12.64 -4.13 -34.90
CA LEU A 156 13.25 -5.36 -35.43
C LEU A 156 12.85 -5.50 -36.91
N ALA A 157 13.82 -5.41 -37.82
CA ALA A 157 13.61 -5.59 -39.26
C ALA A 157 13.41 -7.08 -39.60
N GLY A 158 12.23 -7.64 -39.26
CA GLY A 158 11.93 -9.07 -39.44
C GLY A 158 10.55 -9.48 -38.88
N SER A 159 10.44 -10.72 -38.40
CA SER A 159 9.30 -11.25 -37.61
C SER A 159 9.32 -10.62 -36.22
N GLY A 160 9.02 -9.31 -36.15
CA GLY A 160 9.14 -8.47 -34.97
C GLY A 160 8.55 -9.08 -33.68
N PRO A 161 8.95 -8.53 -32.53
CA PRO A 161 8.62 -9.11 -31.24
C PRO A 161 7.10 -9.11 -31.06
N ARG A 162 6.56 -10.25 -30.65
CA ARG A 162 5.13 -10.36 -30.39
C ARG A 162 4.79 -9.61 -29.11
N VAL A 163 3.74 -8.81 -29.16
CA VAL A 163 3.29 -8.04 -28.00
C VAL A 163 2.02 -8.67 -27.43
N ALA A 164 2.02 -8.90 -26.12
CA ALA A 164 0.88 -9.42 -25.38
C ALA A 164 0.59 -8.55 -24.15
N VAL A 165 -0.62 -8.66 -23.61
CA VAL A 165 -1.08 -7.95 -22.41
C VAL A 165 -1.38 -8.96 -21.32
N TRP A 166 -0.79 -8.76 -20.15
CA TRP A 166 -1.18 -9.44 -18.92
C TRP A 166 -2.01 -8.48 -18.06
N ASP A 167 -3.33 -8.69 -18.04
CA ASP A 167 -4.30 -7.87 -17.32
C ASP A 167 -4.31 -8.26 -15.83
N ALA A 168 -3.23 -7.95 -15.12
CA ALA A 168 -3.07 -8.17 -13.68
C ALA A 168 -2.62 -6.88 -12.99
N PRO A 169 -3.52 -5.88 -12.82
CA PRO A 169 -3.20 -4.58 -12.26
C PRO A 169 -2.81 -4.60 -10.79
N PHE A 170 -3.43 -5.47 -10.00
CA PHE A 170 -3.26 -5.51 -8.55
C PHE A 170 -2.41 -6.68 -8.08
N ILE A 171 -1.54 -6.39 -7.12
CA ILE A 171 -0.88 -7.31 -6.21
C ILE A 171 -1.71 -7.35 -4.94
N ALA A 172 -2.05 -8.54 -4.49
CA ALA A 172 -2.88 -8.71 -3.33
C ALA A 172 -2.03 -9.21 -2.15
N HIS A 173 -1.75 -8.30 -1.21
CA HIS A 173 -0.91 -8.57 -0.03
C HIS A 173 -1.67 -9.31 1.07
N ASP A 174 -2.94 -8.94 1.25
CA ASP A 174 -3.82 -9.43 2.30
C ASP A 174 -5.25 -9.62 1.74
N ARG A 175 -6.21 -10.06 2.55
CA ARG A 175 -7.63 -10.24 2.18
C ARG A 175 -8.32 -8.91 1.89
N ASP A 176 -7.79 -7.85 2.48
CA ASP A 176 -8.32 -6.49 2.51
C ASP A 176 -7.32 -5.45 1.98
N VAL A 177 -6.20 -5.88 1.37
CA VAL A 177 -5.15 -4.98 0.87
C VAL A 177 -4.73 -5.36 -0.56
N LEU A 178 -4.96 -4.44 -1.49
CA LEU A 178 -4.56 -4.52 -2.89
C LEU A 178 -3.67 -3.32 -3.25
N GLU A 179 -2.60 -3.55 -4.00
CA GLU A 179 -1.76 -2.47 -4.53
C GLU A 179 -1.50 -2.63 -6.02
N MET A 180 -1.18 -1.56 -6.73
CA MET A 180 -0.73 -1.66 -8.13
C MET A 180 0.79 -1.79 -8.26
N GLY A 181 1.55 -1.50 -7.20
CA GLY A 181 3.01 -1.54 -7.17
C GLY A 181 3.69 -0.41 -7.99
N THR A 182 2.99 0.70 -8.21
CA THR A 182 3.51 1.91 -8.86
C THR A 182 3.37 3.12 -7.94
N THR A 183 4.48 3.79 -7.68
CA THR A 183 4.47 5.05 -6.95
C THR A 183 4.24 6.21 -7.91
N VAL A 184 2.99 6.68 -7.98
CA VAL A 184 2.57 7.72 -8.94
C VAL A 184 2.78 9.14 -8.41
N TRP A 185 3.15 9.28 -7.14
CA TRP A 185 3.10 10.57 -6.46
C TRP A 185 4.09 11.59 -7.04
N ARG A 186 5.33 11.17 -7.34
CA ARG A 186 6.29 12.05 -8.02
C ARG A 186 5.78 12.51 -9.39
N GLU A 187 5.31 11.58 -10.23
CA GLU A 187 4.80 11.90 -11.57
C GLU A 187 3.70 12.97 -11.52
N ILE A 188 2.83 12.86 -10.52
CA ILE A 188 1.69 13.75 -10.32
C ILE A 188 2.14 15.09 -9.70
N ALA A 189 2.96 15.05 -8.65
CA ALA A 189 3.31 16.21 -7.85
C ALA A 189 4.44 17.07 -8.45
N THR A 190 5.39 16.47 -9.18
CA THR A 190 6.50 17.18 -9.83
C THR A 190 6.32 17.32 -11.33
N ASP A 191 5.97 16.23 -12.02
CA ASP A 191 6.01 16.17 -13.48
C ASP A 191 4.68 16.55 -14.12
N THR A 192 3.63 16.74 -13.32
CA THR A 192 2.23 17.00 -13.74
C THR A 192 1.65 15.95 -14.68
N ASN A 193 2.28 14.76 -14.71
CA ASN A 193 1.87 13.66 -15.55
C ASN A 193 0.74 12.87 -14.87
N THR A 194 -0.37 12.68 -15.57
CA THR A 194 -1.56 11.97 -15.07
C THR A 194 -1.83 10.65 -15.79
N SER A 195 -0.89 10.18 -16.62
CA SER A 195 -1.04 8.95 -17.42
C SER A 195 -1.29 7.71 -16.53
N SER A 196 -0.72 7.69 -15.33
CA SER A 196 -0.92 6.61 -14.37
C SER A 196 -2.34 6.53 -13.78
N LEU A 197 -3.13 7.62 -13.87
CA LEU A 197 -4.55 7.59 -13.47
C LEU A 197 -5.38 6.69 -14.40
N TYR A 198 -5.03 6.64 -15.69
CA TYR A 198 -5.70 5.74 -16.63
C TYR A 198 -5.48 4.27 -16.25
N SER A 199 -4.25 3.91 -15.88
CA SER A 199 -3.91 2.60 -15.32
C SER A 199 -4.74 2.29 -14.07
N SER A 200 -4.88 3.26 -13.14
CA SER A 200 -5.72 3.09 -11.94
C SER A 200 -7.20 2.89 -12.27
N ALA A 201 -7.73 3.64 -13.25
CA ALA A 201 -9.11 3.50 -13.70
C ALA A 201 -9.37 2.11 -14.31
N LEU A 202 -8.46 1.61 -15.16
CA LEU A 202 -8.53 0.26 -15.71
C LEU A 202 -8.48 -0.81 -14.61
N GLY A 203 -7.61 -0.64 -13.61
CA GLY A 203 -7.57 -1.49 -12.44
C GLY A 203 -8.91 -1.54 -11.72
N LEU A 204 -9.48 -0.38 -11.38
CA LEU A 204 -10.79 -0.29 -10.72
C LEU A 204 -11.91 -0.95 -11.53
N ARG A 205 -11.93 -0.75 -12.85
CA ARG A 205 -12.88 -1.43 -13.75
C ARG A 205 -12.71 -2.94 -13.73
N GLN A 206 -11.48 -3.42 -13.62
CA GLN A 206 -11.24 -4.84 -13.52
C GLN A 206 -11.72 -5.41 -12.18
N LEU A 207 -11.49 -4.70 -11.06
CA LEU A 207 -12.06 -5.08 -9.76
C LEU A 207 -13.59 -5.14 -9.79
N GLU A 208 -14.21 -4.15 -10.44
CA GLU A 208 -15.66 -4.10 -10.60
C GLU A 208 -16.22 -5.34 -11.32
N ARG A 209 -15.47 -5.97 -12.24
CA ARG A 209 -15.89 -7.23 -12.90
C ARG A 209 -16.10 -8.40 -11.94
N TYR A 210 -15.46 -8.36 -10.78
CA TYR A 210 -15.60 -9.39 -9.75
C TYR A 210 -16.73 -9.05 -8.77
N ILE A 211 -17.26 -7.83 -8.79
CA ILE A 211 -18.34 -7.38 -7.91
C ILE A 211 -19.66 -7.49 -8.67
N ASP A 212 -20.48 -8.48 -8.31
CA ASP A 212 -21.82 -8.66 -8.89
C ASP A 212 -22.66 -7.40 -8.60
N GLY A 213 -23.14 -6.72 -9.65
CA GLY A 213 -23.86 -5.43 -9.53
C GLY A 213 -23.00 -4.16 -9.65
N GLY A 214 -21.66 -4.29 -9.66
CA GLY A 214 -20.72 -3.17 -9.74
C GLY A 214 -20.71 -2.29 -8.48
N PHE A 215 -19.99 -1.16 -8.49
CA PHE A 215 -20.01 -0.23 -7.36
C PHE A 215 -21.35 0.52 -7.30
N ASP A 216 -21.98 0.54 -6.13
CA ASP A 216 -23.26 1.23 -5.93
C ASP A 216 -23.08 2.75 -6.00
N ARG A 217 -22.01 3.25 -5.37
CA ARG A 217 -21.64 4.66 -5.37
C ARG A 217 -20.14 4.84 -5.45
N VAL A 218 -19.74 5.92 -6.11
CA VAL A 218 -18.34 6.33 -6.23
C VAL A 218 -18.21 7.75 -5.71
N MET A 219 -17.44 7.93 -4.64
CA MET A 219 -17.14 9.23 -4.05
C MET A 219 -15.66 9.51 -4.17
N ALA A 220 -15.27 10.75 -4.48
CA ALA A 220 -13.86 11.11 -4.59
C ALA A 220 -13.54 12.43 -3.90
N LYS A 221 -12.47 12.45 -3.08
CA LYS A 221 -11.98 13.68 -2.45
C LYS A 221 -10.51 13.92 -2.78
N GLY A 222 -10.23 15.13 -3.25
CA GLY A 222 -8.95 15.59 -3.75
C GLY A 222 -8.99 15.85 -5.25
N ASP A 223 -8.08 16.67 -5.76
CA ASP A 223 -8.07 17.08 -7.17
C ASP A 223 -7.72 15.90 -8.08
N ILE A 224 -6.74 15.09 -7.67
CA ILE A 224 -6.31 13.92 -8.42
C ILE A 224 -7.34 12.79 -8.31
N ALA A 225 -7.90 12.59 -7.11
CA ALA A 225 -8.99 11.64 -6.91
C ALA A 225 -10.22 11.99 -7.77
N SER A 226 -10.54 13.28 -7.90
CA SER A 226 -11.65 13.75 -8.76
C SER A 226 -11.35 13.52 -10.24
N LYS A 227 -10.10 13.72 -10.69
CA LYS A 227 -9.69 13.36 -12.06
C LYS A 227 -9.80 11.85 -12.30
N LEU A 228 -9.36 11.03 -11.34
CA LEU A 228 -9.48 9.57 -11.44
C LEU A 228 -10.94 9.13 -11.51
N HIS A 229 -11.81 9.75 -10.70
CA HIS A 229 -13.26 9.53 -10.78
C HIS A 229 -13.78 9.80 -12.19
N ASP A 230 -13.46 10.97 -12.77
CA ASP A 230 -13.94 11.36 -14.09
C ASP A 230 -13.45 10.36 -15.18
N VAL A 231 -12.17 9.97 -15.15
CA VAL A 231 -11.60 8.96 -16.08
C VAL A 231 -12.25 7.58 -15.89
N TYR A 232 -12.52 7.17 -14.65
CA TYR A 232 -13.18 5.90 -14.35
C TYR A 232 -14.63 5.87 -14.85
N THR A 233 -15.39 6.96 -14.66
CA THR A 233 -16.78 7.08 -15.14
C THR A 233 -16.86 7.11 -16.66
N GLU A 234 -15.93 7.79 -17.33
CA GLU A 234 -15.81 7.79 -18.80
C GLU A 234 -15.54 6.37 -19.33
N ALA A 235 -14.53 5.69 -18.77
CA ALA A 235 -14.20 4.30 -19.13
C ALA A 235 -15.36 3.32 -18.87
N LYS A 236 -16.24 3.62 -17.91
CA LYS A 236 -17.46 2.85 -17.64
C LYS A 236 -18.54 3.05 -18.71
N GLY A 237 -18.71 4.28 -19.22
CA GLY A 237 -19.68 4.61 -20.27
C GLY A 237 -19.45 3.84 -21.58
N ASP A 238 -18.18 3.65 -21.96
CA ASP A 238 -17.80 3.07 -23.25
C ASP A 238 -17.94 1.53 -23.33
N SER A 239 -18.08 0.85 -22.19
CA SER A 239 -17.91 -0.62 -22.09
C SER A 239 -19.16 -1.42 -21.72
N GLY A 240 -20.34 -0.79 -21.61
CA GLY A 240 -21.56 -1.46 -21.15
C GLY A 240 -22.32 -2.23 -22.25
N SER A 241 -22.30 -3.58 -22.21
CA SER A 241 -23.28 -4.41 -22.92
C SER A 241 -24.66 -4.34 -22.24
N ALA A 242 -25.74 -4.73 -22.93
CA ALA A 242 -27.09 -4.70 -22.36
C ALA A 242 -27.22 -5.58 -21.09
N GLU A 243 -26.56 -6.74 -21.05
CA GLU A 243 -26.57 -7.67 -19.90
C GLU A 243 -25.84 -7.11 -18.67
N SER A 244 -24.75 -6.35 -18.87
CA SER A 244 -24.05 -5.67 -17.77
C SER A 244 -24.95 -4.65 -17.08
N ARG A 245 -25.82 -3.98 -17.86
CA ARG A 245 -26.75 -2.96 -17.35
C ARG A 245 -27.90 -3.56 -16.54
N GLU A 246 -28.31 -4.79 -16.81
CA GLU A 246 -29.34 -5.50 -16.03
C GLU A 246 -28.81 -5.95 -14.67
N ARG A 247 -27.58 -6.51 -14.61
CA ARG A 247 -26.94 -6.88 -13.33
C ARG A 247 -26.70 -5.67 -12.43
N GLU A 248 -26.40 -4.51 -13.02
CA GLU A 248 -26.24 -3.24 -12.30
C GLU A 248 -27.53 -2.71 -11.63
N MET A 249 -28.72 -3.21 -12.01
CA MET A 249 -29.98 -2.77 -11.39
C MET A 249 -30.22 -3.37 -10.01
N GLU A 250 -29.60 -4.50 -9.68
CA GLU A 250 -29.77 -5.17 -8.38
C GLU A 250 -28.89 -4.56 -7.28
N GLY A 251 -27.80 -3.86 -7.61
CA GLY A 251 -26.89 -3.23 -6.65
C GLY A 251 -26.04 -4.24 -5.87
N SER A 252 -24.76 -3.96 -5.64
CA SER A 252 -23.85 -4.89 -4.96
C SER A 252 -23.79 -4.70 -3.44
N GLY A 253 -24.21 -3.54 -2.95
CA GLY A 253 -23.97 -3.11 -1.59
C GLY A 253 -22.53 -2.71 -1.28
N ILE A 254 -21.67 -2.53 -2.28
CA ILE A 254 -20.28 -2.12 -2.15
C ILE A 254 -20.08 -0.71 -2.72
N ASP A 255 -19.63 0.22 -1.88
CA ASP A 255 -19.26 1.58 -2.27
C ASP A 255 -17.76 1.69 -2.61
N LEU A 256 -17.40 2.66 -3.44
CA LEU A 256 -16.02 3.02 -3.78
C LEU A 256 -15.70 4.44 -3.29
N TYR A 257 -14.68 4.56 -2.43
CA TYR A 257 -14.17 5.83 -1.92
C TYR A 257 -12.76 6.09 -2.46
N ILE A 258 -12.60 7.13 -3.28
CA ILE A 258 -11.31 7.53 -3.87
C ILE A 258 -10.74 8.71 -3.09
N VAL A 259 -9.51 8.58 -2.58
CA VAL A 259 -8.87 9.57 -1.71
C VAL A 259 -7.49 9.93 -2.24
N ASP A 260 -7.21 11.23 -2.31
CA ASP A 260 -5.92 11.75 -2.74
C ASP A 260 -4.91 11.79 -1.57
N ARG A 261 -3.68 11.33 -1.81
CA ARG A 261 -2.58 11.46 -0.85
C ARG A 261 -2.29 12.91 -0.50
N ALA A 262 -2.61 13.86 -1.38
CA ALA A 262 -2.50 15.30 -1.14
C ALA A 262 -3.16 15.75 0.15
N LEU A 263 -4.25 15.10 0.55
CA LEU A 263 -5.04 15.49 1.73
C LEU A 263 -4.30 15.22 3.04
N ASP A 264 -3.38 14.26 3.03
CA ASP A 264 -2.70 13.79 4.22
C ASP A 264 -1.24 13.41 3.93
N PRO A 265 -0.37 14.38 3.63
CA PRO A 265 1.06 14.13 3.54
C PRO A 265 1.67 13.72 4.89
N VAL A 266 1.03 14.06 6.03
CA VAL A 266 1.57 13.80 7.37
C VAL A 266 1.73 12.30 7.65
N SER A 267 0.78 11.45 7.24
CA SER A 267 0.90 9.99 7.39
C SER A 267 2.16 9.41 6.71
N MET A 268 2.62 10.02 5.61
CA MET A 268 3.83 9.60 4.89
C MET A 268 5.11 10.16 5.52
N LEU A 269 4.99 11.33 6.17
CA LEU A 269 6.12 12.01 6.79
C LEU A 269 6.42 11.46 8.18
N HIS A 270 5.41 10.98 8.90
CA HIS A 270 5.51 10.44 10.25
C HIS A 270 6.10 9.02 10.26
N THR A 271 6.88 8.71 11.30
CA THR A 271 7.39 7.36 11.58
C THR A 271 6.25 6.41 11.93
N GLU A 272 6.14 5.27 11.25
CA GLU A 272 5.10 4.26 11.52
C GLU A 272 5.36 3.54 12.85
N ASN A 273 4.32 3.31 13.68
CA ASN A 273 4.46 2.71 15.01
C ASN A 273 3.68 1.39 15.21
N THR A 274 3.16 0.80 14.13
CA THR A 274 2.66 -0.59 14.14
C THR A 274 3.82 -1.58 14.03
N ILE A 275 3.66 -2.83 14.46
CA ILE A 275 4.74 -3.84 14.36
C ILE A 275 5.24 -3.95 12.91
N THR A 276 4.34 -4.07 11.94
CA THR A 276 4.75 -4.21 10.53
C THR A 276 5.25 -2.90 9.94
N GLY A 277 4.67 -1.77 10.33
CA GLY A 277 5.10 -0.44 9.90
C GLY A 277 6.52 -0.13 10.35
N VAL A 278 6.82 -0.27 11.65
CA VAL A 278 8.16 0.00 12.22
C VAL A 278 9.24 -0.86 11.56
N LEU A 279 8.94 -2.15 11.32
CA LEU A 279 9.90 -3.07 10.68
C LEU A 279 10.32 -2.59 9.30
N HIS A 280 9.37 -2.10 8.51
CA HIS A 280 9.63 -1.61 7.17
C HIS A 280 10.26 -0.22 7.19
N ASP A 281 9.72 0.68 8.00
CA ASP A 281 10.13 2.10 8.03
C ASP A 281 11.56 2.25 8.59
N LEU A 282 11.90 1.48 9.62
CA LEU A 282 13.28 1.44 10.14
C LEU A 282 14.20 0.52 9.33
N SER A 283 13.69 -0.19 8.31
CA SER A 283 14.43 -1.18 7.53
C SER A 283 15.08 -2.27 8.39
N LEU A 284 14.47 -2.62 9.53
CA LEU A 284 14.98 -3.63 10.46
C LEU A 284 14.86 -5.04 9.90
N ALA A 285 14.06 -5.21 8.84
CA ALA A 285 13.93 -6.45 8.12
C ALA A 285 13.82 -6.21 6.61
N ASN A 286 14.33 -7.16 5.84
CA ASN A 286 14.02 -7.22 4.41
C ASN A 286 12.64 -7.84 4.25
N CYS A 287 11.62 -6.98 4.16
CA CYS A 287 10.22 -7.36 4.02
C CYS A 287 9.85 -7.43 2.54
N ALA A 288 10.28 -8.47 1.83
CA ALA A 288 9.88 -8.68 0.44
C ALA A 288 8.58 -9.50 0.38
N HIS A 289 7.50 -8.89 -0.13
CA HIS A 289 6.31 -9.58 -0.65
C HIS A 289 5.82 -10.77 0.19
N SER A 290 5.54 -10.51 1.47
CA SER A 290 5.08 -11.49 2.49
C SER A 290 6.14 -12.28 3.25
N MET A 291 7.43 -12.05 3.04
CA MET A 291 8.51 -12.62 3.84
C MET A 291 9.31 -11.53 4.55
N CYS A 292 9.44 -11.67 5.86
CA CYS A 292 10.29 -10.87 6.71
C CYS A 292 11.60 -11.60 6.94
N HIS A 293 12.74 -11.01 6.63
CA HIS A 293 14.06 -11.53 7.01
C HIS A 293 14.71 -10.58 8.02
N LEU A 294 14.82 -11.03 9.27
CA LEU A 294 15.53 -10.33 10.34
C LEU A 294 16.97 -10.85 10.45
N GLN A 295 17.95 -9.96 10.34
CA GLN A 295 19.34 -10.26 10.72
C GLN A 295 19.46 -10.14 12.24
N VAL A 296 19.62 -11.27 12.93
CA VAL A 296 19.76 -11.33 14.39
C VAL A 296 21.23 -11.25 14.80
N SER A 297 22.12 -11.77 13.95
CA SER A 297 23.58 -11.64 14.04
C SER A 297 24.20 -11.74 12.65
N ALA A 298 25.50 -11.44 12.50
CA ALA A 298 26.22 -11.49 11.23
C ALA A 298 25.98 -12.81 10.45
N ASP A 299 25.94 -13.94 11.15
CA ASP A 299 25.76 -15.27 10.55
C ASP A 299 24.34 -15.85 10.66
N LYS A 300 23.38 -15.13 11.24
CA LYS A 300 22.04 -15.67 11.52
C LYS A 300 20.91 -14.74 11.10
N THR A 301 20.23 -15.14 10.04
CA THR A 301 18.95 -14.60 9.60
C THR A 301 17.79 -15.46 10.09
N ARG A 302 16.77 -14.83 10.68
CA ARG A 302 15.47 -15.47 10.92
C ARG A 302 14.47 -14.97 9.91
N SER A 303 13.70 -15.88 9.33
CA SER A 303 12.64 -15.55 8.40
C SER A 303 11.25 -15.86 8.96
N CYS A 304 10.26 -15.04 8.63
CA CYS A 304 8.87 -15.24 9.00
C CYS A 304 7.94 -14.79 7.86
N CYS A 305 6.86 -15.53 7.62
CA CYS A 305 5.81 -15.07 6.71
C CYS A 305 4.97 -13.97 7.39
N ILE A 306 4.81 -12.83 6.71
CA ILE A 306 3.99 -11.66 7.10
C ILE A 306 2.56 -11.79 6.54
N ASN A 307 2.28 -12.74 5.65
CA ASN A 307 0.93 -12.91 5.09
C ASN A 307 -0.05 -13.64 6.01
N ASN A 308 -1.31 -13.67 5.57
CA ASN A 308 -2.43 -14.41 6.17
C ASN A 308 -2.22 -15.90 6.41
N ASN A 309 -1.18 -16.52 5.83
CA ASN A 309 -0.91 -17.93 6.10
C ASN A 309 -0.32 -18.11 7.51
N ASN A 310 0.09 -17.03 8.17
CA ASN A 310 0.53 -17.03 9.56
C ASN A 310 -0.51 -16.33 10.45
N PRO A 311 -1.46 -17.08 11.05
CA PRO A 311 -2.53 -16.48 11.86
C PRO A 311 -2.01 -15.79 13.12
N ILE A 312 -0.84 -16.19 13.63
CA ILE A 312 -0.23 -15.61 14.83
C ILE A 312 0.40 -14.24 14.49
N PHE A 313 1.02 -14.11 13.32
CA PHE A 313 1.51 -12.81 12.86
C PHE A 313 0.35 -11.86 12.59
N HIS A 314 -0.70 -12.33 11.92
CA HIS A 314 -1.90 -11.55 11.64
C HIS A 314 -2.56 -10.99 12.92
N SER A 315 -2.50 -11.70 14.05
CA SER A 315 -3.05 -11.19 15.32
C SER A 315 -2.22 -10.10 15.99
N ILE A 316 -0.98 -9.86 15.55
CA ILE A 316 -0.10 -8.85 16.16
C ILE A 316 0.30 -7.73 15.21
N GLN A 317 0.22 -7.96 13.89
CA GLN A 317 0.83 -7.10 12.88
C GLN A 317 0.38 -5.64 12.93
N ASP A 318 -0.88 -5.43 13.32
CA ASP A 318 -1.56 -4.15 13.38
C ASP A 318 -1.48 -3.49 14.76
N ASN A 319 -0.88 -4.17 15.76
CA ASN A 319 -0.74 -3.64 17.10
C ASN A 319 0.43 -2.66 17.16
N HIS A 320 0.34 -1.74 18.12
CA HIS A 320 1.43 -0.83 18.41
C HIS A 320 2.65 -1.59 18.91
N PHE A 321 3.87 -1.20 18.54
CA PHE A 321 5.07 -1.95 18.96
C PHE A 321 5.33 -1.91 20.49
N LEU A 322 4.76 -0.93 21.20
CA LEU A 322 4.78 -0.87 22.68
C LEU A 322 3.69 -1.73 23.33
N ASP A 323 2.70 -2.18 22.57
CA ASP A 323 1.67 -3.09 23.09
C ASP A 323 2.21 -4.52 23.10
N LEU A 324 2.60 -4.97 24.30
CA LEU A 324 3.22 -6.28 24.53
C LEU A 324 2.21 -7.33 25.00
N ASP A 325 0.94 -6.98 25.22
CA ASP A 325 -0.09 -7.90 25.71
C ASP A 325 -0.26 -9.12 24.78
N PRO A 326 -0.33 -8.97 23.44
CA PRO A 326 -0.41 -10.11 22.52
C PRO A 326 0.80 -11.04 22.63
N TYR A 327 1.99 -10.46 22.80
CA TYR A 327 3.22 -11.24 22.97
C TYR A 327 3.21 -12.04 24.28
N PHE A 328 2.77 -11.43 25.39
CA PHE A 328 2.63 -12.14 26.66
C PHE A 328 1.53 -13.21 26.62
N ALA A 329 0.44 -12.98 25.90
CA ALA A 329 -0.60 -13.99 25.68
C ALA A 329 -0.05 -15.22 24.93
N ILE A 330 0.79 -15.01 23.91
CA ILE A 330 1.47 -16.09 23.19
C ILE A 330 2.40 -16.86 24.13
N LEU A 331 3.20 -16.18 24.96
CA LEU A 331 4.08 -16.85 25.92
C LEU A 331 3.30 -17.70 26.93
N LYS A 332 2.18 -17.19 27.47
CA LYS A 332 1.30 -17.96 28.36
C LYS A 332 0.73 -19.20 27.67
N ARG A 333 0.33 -19.07 26.39
CA ARG A 333 -0.16 -20.20 25.59
C ARG A 333 0.91 -21.26 25.36
N VAL A 334 2.15 -20.85 25.09
CA VAL A 334 3.31 -21.76 24.97
C VAL A 334 3.51 -22.53 26.27
N GLN A 335 3.57 -21.83 27.40
CA GLN A 335 3.74 -22.45 28.73
C GLN A 335 2.61 -23.43 29.06
N GLY A 336 1.36 -23.09 28.75
CA GLY A 336 0.22 -23.99 28.94
C GLY A 336 0.35 -25.29 28.12
N LEU A 337 0.68 -25.17 26.84
CA LEU A 337 0.87 -26.33 25.95
C LEU A 337 2.08 -27.19 26.34
N GLU A 338 3.16 -26.59 26.84
CA GLU A 338 4.33 -27.31 27.37
C GLU A 338 3.95 -28.12 28.62
N ASN A 339 3.22 -27.52 29.56
CA ASN A 339 2.74 -28.21 30.76
C ASN A 339 1.78 -29.37 30.42
N ASP A 340 0.90 -29.18 29.43
CA ASP A 340 -0.03 -30.22 28.97
C ASP A 340 0.73 -31.41 28.33
N LEU A 341 1.83 -31.14 27.62
CA LEU A 341 2.71 -32.15 27.04
C LEU A 341 3.48 -32.96 28.10
N GLU A 342 3.87 -32.33 29.19
CA GLU A 342 4.57 -32.97 30.31
C GLU A 342 3.64 -33.83 31.18
N THR A 343 2.40 -33.36 31.41
CA THR A 343 1.42 -34.03 32.27
C THR A 343 0.64 -35.15 31.56
N SER A 344 0.41 -35.04 30.24
CA SER A 344 -0.41 -36.00 29.50
C SER A 344 0.37 -37.24 29.07
N SER A 345 0.51 -38.23 29.95
CA SER A 345 1.14 -39.54 29.65
C SER A 345 0.34 -40.44 28.67
N ALA A 346 -0.92 -40.10 28.36
CA ALA A 346 -1.89 -40.97 27.66
C ALA A 346 -2.37 -40.54 26.24
N GLN A 347 -1.92 -39.40 25.70
CA GLN A 347 -2.38 -38.96 24.37
C GLN A 347 -1.74 -39.77 23.22
N GLN A 348 -2.58 -40.24 22.28
CA GLN A 348 -2.16 -40.96 21.07
C GLN A 348 -1.05 -40.20 20.31
N GLY A 349 -0.07 -40.93 19.79
CA GLY A 349 1.18 -40.36 19.26
C GLY A 349 1.02 -39.23 18.22
N GLN A 350 -0.07 -39.22 17.43
CA GLN A 350 -0.38 -38.15 16.47
C GLN A 350 -0.76 -36.82 17.16
N GLN A 351 -1.56 -36.84 18.22
CA GLN A 351 -1.95 -35.61 18.94
C GLN A 351 -0.75 -34.98 19.64
N ARG A 352 0.13 -35.79 20.23
CA ARG A 352 1.39 -35.31 20.81
C ARG A 352 2.32 -34.67 19.77
N LEU A 353 2.41 -35.25 18.57
CA LEU A 353 3.22 -34.68 17.50
C LEU A 353 2.69 -33.32 17.05
N ILE A 354 1.37 -33.18 16.89
CA ILE A 354 0.71 -31.92 16.53
C ILE A 354 0.99 -30.86 17.61
N SER A 355 0.81 -31.19 18.88
CA SER A 355 1.09 -30.27 19.99
C SER A 355 2.55 -29.84 20.06
N ARG A 356 3.51 -30.75 19.82
CA ARG A 356 4.94 -30.41 19.73
C ARG A 356 5.25 -29.46 18.58
N ILE A 357 4.66 -29.70 17.40
CA ILE A 357 4.80 -28.81 16.25
C ILE A 357 4.22 -27.44 16.58
N HIS A 358 3.05 -27.39 17.23
CA HIS A 358 2.39 -26.15 17.62
C HIS A 358 3.25 -25.34 18.60
N VAL A 359 3.80 -25.99 19.63
CA VAL A 359 4.75 -25.35 20.57
C VAL A 359 5.97 -24.82 19.82
N GLN A 360 6.58 -25.61 18.94
CA GLN A 360 7.75 -25.17 18.17
C GLN A 360 7.46 -23.93 17.31
N VAL A 361 6.30 -23.88 16.65
CA VAL A 361 5.86 -22.74 15.82
C VAL A 361 5.67 -21.49 16.69
N LEU A 362 4.96 -21.61 17.82
CA LEU A 362 4.74 -20.48 18.74
C LEU A 362 6.04 -20.01 19.38
N THR A 363 6.95 -20.91 19.75
CA THR A 363 8.26 -20.57 20.32
C THR A 363 9.15 -19.85 19.31
N ASN A 364 9.18 -20.32 18.06
CA ASN A 364 9.88 -19.63 16.97
C ASN A 364 9.33 -18.23 16.79
N PHE A 365 8.00 -18.07 16.80
CA PHE A 365 7.34 -16.79 16.67
C PHE A 365 7.61 -15.84 17.85
N ALA A 366 7.49 -16.33 19.09
CA ALA A 366 7.80 -15.53 20.27
C ALA A 366 9.27 -15.08 20.25
N SER A 367 10.19 -15.94 19.81
CA SER A 367 11.59 -15.54 19.63
C SER A 367 11.77 -14.47 18.55
N PHE A 368 10.98 -14.52 17.48
CA PHE A 368 10.98 -13.53 16.42
C PHE A 368 10.50 -12.16 16.91
N VAL A 369 9.34 -12.10 17.60
CA VAL A 369 8.83 -10.85 18.20
C VAL A 369 9.82 -10.26 19.20
N ARG A 370 10.45 -11.10 20.03
CA ARG A 370 11.49 -10.67 20.96
C ARG A 370 12.69 -10.04 20.26
N ASP A 371 13.13 -10.63 19.14
CA ASP A 371 14.25 -10.10 18.36
C ASP A 371 13.88 -8.77 17.69
N ILE A 372 12.64 -8.61 17.20
CA ILE A 372 12.11 -7.31 16.72
C ILE A 372 12.20 -6.26 17.82
N LEU A 373 11.65 -6.54 19.00
CA LEU A 373 11.65 -5.59 20.12
C LEU A 373 13.06 -5.20 20.57
N LYS A 374 14.04 -6.11 20.47
CA LYS A 374 15.44 -5.81 20.74
C LYS A 374 16.03 -4.87 19.70
N LEU A 375 15.73 -5.07 18.42
CA LEU A 375 16.20 -4.19 17.34
C LEU A 375 15.61 -2.79 17.50
N VAL A 376 14.29 -2.69 17.71
CA VAL A 376 13.59 -1.42 17.92
C VAL A 376 14.15 -0.66 19.13
N LYS A 377 14.47 -1.35 20.23
CA LYS A 377 15.07 -0.71 21.43
C LYS A 377 16.52 -0.25 21.24
N LYS A 378 17.27 -0.87 20.34
CA LYS A 378 18.66 -0.49 20.04
C LYS A 378 18.75 0.72 19.11
N ASP A 379 17.68 0.99 18.37
CA ASP A 379 17.62 2.10 17.45
C ASP A 379 17.57 3.43 18.22
N ALA A 380 18.70 4.15 18.24
CA ALA A 380 18.83 5.45 18.91
C ALA A 380 18.11 6.59 18.16
N LEU A 381 17.70 6.36 16.92
CA LEU A 381 17.03 7.34 16.07
C LEU A 381 15.53 7.40 16.37
N LEU A 382 14.89 6.26 16.64
CA LEU A 382 13.46 6.20 16.94
C LEU A 382 13.04 7.14 18.11
N PRO A 383 13.74 7.19 19.27
CA PRO A 383 13.42 8.14 20.33
C PRO A 383 13.58 9.61 19.92
N ALA A 384 14.59 9.92 19.10
CA ALA A 384 14.82 11.28 18.60
C ALA A 384 13.70 11.72 17.65
N LEU A 385 13.30 10.84 16.73
CA LEU A 385 12.17 11.07 15.82
C LEU A 385 10.86 11.25 16.59
N HIS A 386 10.53 10.35 17.52
CA HIS A 386 9.29 10.46 18.32
C HIS A 386 9.23 11.75 19.12
N LYS A 387 10.35 12.17 19.74
CA LYS A 387 10.44 13.45 20.46
C LYS A 387 10.22 14.64 19.51
N TYR A 388 10.79 14.59 18.31
CA TYR A 388 10.63 15.61 17.28
C TYR A 388 9.17 15.69 16.80
N GLU A 389 8.62 14.58 16.31
CA GLU A 389 7.27 14.46 15.75
C GLU A 389 6.18 14.87 16.76
N SER A 390 6.24 14.31 17.97
CA SER A 390 5.28 14.62 19.04
C SER A 390 5.27 16.11 19.37
N SER A 391 6.45 16.74 19.33
CA SER A 391 6.53 18.17 19.60
C SER A 391 5.93 19.05 18.51
N ILE A 392 6.00 18.62 17.26
CA ILE A 392 5.42 19.34 16.12
C ILE A 392 3.91 19.14 16.07
N LEU A 393 3.43 17.94 16.36
CA LEU A 393 2.01 17.61 16.16
C LEU A 393 1.12 17.97 17.35
N LEU A 394 1.61 17.84 18.59
CA LEU A 394 0.81 18.09 19.80
C LEU A 394 0.84 19.56 20.26
N LYS A 395 1.95 20.29 20.03
CA LYS A 395 2.12 21.66 20.56
C LYS A 395 1.79 22.72 19.50
N GLY A 396 0.81 23.57 19.80
CA GLY A 396 0.44 24.75 19.00
C GLY A 396 1.29 26.00 19.28
N GLU A 397 2.53 25.84 19.73
CA GLU A 397 3.46 26.97 19.87
C GLU A 397 4.00 27.37 18.49
N LYS A 398 4.26 28.66 18.25
CA LYS A 398 4.83 29.15 16.97
C LYS A 398 6.10 28.37 16.61
N LYS A 399 6.04 27.64 15.49
CA LYS A 399 7.02 26.62 15.13
C LYS A 399 8.18 27.22 14.35
N GLY A 400 9.02 27.99 15.06
CA GLY A 400 10.21 28.63 14.48
C GLY A 400 11.51 27.86 14.72
N ASN A 401 12.63 28.59 14.73
CA ASN A 401 14.00 28.08 14.90
C ASN A 401 14.23 27.06 16.03
N LYS A 402 13.42 27.06 17.10
CA LYS A 402 13.52 26.07 18.19
C LYS A 402 13.29 24.62 17.72
N TYR A 403 12.54 24.43 16.64
CA TYR A 403 12.32 23.10 16.05
C TYR A 403 13.46 22.71 15.12
N ILE A 404 14.24 23.67 14.60
CA ILE A 404 15.47 23.38 13.86
C ILE A 404 16.54 22.83 14.80
N ASP A 405 16.65 23.34 16.03
CA ASP A 405 17.55 22.77 17.04
C ASP A 405 17.23 21.28 17.31
N ARG A 406 15.94 20.90 17.26
CA ARG A 406 15.53 19.49 17.41
C ARG A 406 15.74 18.67 16.14
N LEU A 407 15.75 19.31 14.97
CA LEU A 407 16.13 18.66 13.72
C LEU A 407 17.63 18.33 13.74
N GLU A 408 18.45 19.19 14.34
CA GLU A 408 19.88 18.93 14.59
C GLU A 408 20.05 17.68 15.47
N ASP A 409 19.23 17.50 16.52
CA ASP A 409 19.23 16.26 17.33
C ASP A 409 18.95 15.00 16.48
N VAL A 410 17.98 15.07 15.55
CA VAL A 410 17.64 13.96 14.64
C VAL A 410 18.80 13.67 13.69
N ILE A 411 19.43 14.70 13.13
CA ILE A 411 20.62 14.55 12.28
C ILE A 411 21.74 13.88 13.09
N GLN A 412 22.01 14.34 14.31
CA GLN A 412 23.05 13.76 15.15
C GLN A 412 22.78 12.29 15.46
N ALA A 413 21.54 11.91 15.72
CA ALA A 413 21.15 10.52 15.92
C ALA A 413 21.35 9.67 14.64
N CYS A 414 21.01 10.21 13.47
CA CYS A 414 21.29 9.56 12.18
C CYS A 414 22.80 9.38 11.93
N MET A 415 23.63 10.34 12.32
CA MET A 415 25.08 10.28 12.12
C MET A 415 25.77 9.36 13.12
N ALA A 416 25.14 9.10 14.28
CA ALA A 416 25.61 8.16 15.29
C ALA A 416 25.21 6.70 15.01
N ASP A 417 24.36 6.44 14.01
CA ASP A 417 24.01 5.09 13.60
C ASP A 417 25.21 4.39 12.92
N GLU A 418 25.90 3.55 13.67
CA GLU A 418 27.04 2.75 13.19
C GLU A 418 26.63 1.64 12.20
N THR A 419 25.34 1.29 12.12
CA THR A 419 24.86 0.15 11.30
C THR A 419 24.71 0.50 9.83
N ASN A 420 24.58 1.79 9.52
CA ASN A 420 24.49 2.29 8.15
C ASN A 420 25.69 3.20 7.87
N PRO A 421 26.31 3.13 6.67
CA PRO A 421 27.36 4.07 6.31
C PRO A 421 26.85 5.51 6.50
N SER A 422 27.63 6.34 7.19
CA SER A 422 27.44 7.79 7.22
C SER A 422 27.19 8.26 5.78
N MET A 423 26.07 8.97 5.53
CA MET A 423 25.56 9.36 4.19
C MET A 423 24.66 8.36 3.44
N SER A 424 24.05 7.38 4.10
CA SER A 424 23.06 6.50 3.44
C SER A 424 21.86 7.31 2.88
N PRO A 425 21.29 6.92 1.71
CA PRO A 425 20.07 7.53 1.17
C PRO A 425 18.91 7.52 2.19
N LYS A 426 18.87 6.50 3.05
CA LYS A 426 17.86 6.34 4.09
C LYS A 426 17.95 7.42 5.17
N HIS A 427 19.16 7.76 5.63
CA HIS A 427 19.35 8.86 6.58
C HIS A 427 18.88 10.19 5.98
N LYS A 428 19.24 10.42 4.72
CA LYS A 428 18.79 11.61 3.97
C LYS A 428 17.26 11.65 3.88
N ALA A 429 16.60 10.54 3.53
CA ALA A 429 15.14 10.44 3.49
C ALA A 429 14.49 10.82 4.82
N ARG A 430 14.98 10.28 5.94
CA ARG A 430 14.42 10.53 7.29
C ARG A 430 14.56 11.99 7.72
N VAL A 431 15.71 12.61 7.48
CA VAL A 431 15.91 14.04 7.80
C VAL A 431 15.04 14.93 6.91
N LEU A 432 14.91 14.59 5.62
CA LEU A 432 14.01 15.31 4.71
C LEU A 432 12.54 15.14 5.11
N ARG A 433 12.12 13.96 5.60
CA ARG A 433 10.77 13.74 6.18
C ARG A 433 10.52 14.66 7.37
N ALA A 434 11.44 14.70 8.33
CA ALA A 434 11.33 15.55 9.49
C ALA A 434 11.19 17.03 9.10
N LEU A 435 12.03 17.50 8.16
CA LEU A 435 11.95 18.87 7.63
C LEU A 435 10.61 19.15 6.92
N CYS A 436 10.15 18.25 6.05
CA CYS A 436 8.87 18.40 5.36
C CYS A 436 7.68 18.35 6.33
N LEU A 437 7.76 17.53 7.39
CA LEU A 437 6.73 17.48 8.43
C LEU A 437 6.56 18.84 9.10
N LEU A 438 7.67 19.50 9.44
CA LEU A 438 7.64 20.86 9.98
C LEU A 438 7.01 21.85 8.99
N SER A 439 7.43 21.81 7.71
CA SER A 439 6.91 22.70 6.69
C SER A 439 5.41 22.51 6.45
N VAL A 440 4.93 21.28 6.32
CA VAL A 440 3.52 20.96 6.08
C VAL A 440 2.63 21.38 7.25
N VAL A 441 3.08 21.15 8.48
CA VAL A 441 2.31 21.43 9.69
C VAL A 441 2.24 22.94 10.01
N ASP A 442 3.28 23.70 9.66
CA ASP A 442 3.34 25.16 9.88
C ASP A 442 2.77 25.98 8.71
N GLY A 443 2.30 25.34 7.63
CA GLY A 443 1.81 26.04 6.44
C GLY A 443 2.93 26.67 5.59
N GLY A 444 4.13 26.10 5.67
CA GLY A 444 5.35 26.65 5.09
C GLY A 444 6.29 27.19 6.18
N LEU A 445 7.54 27.42 5.82
CA LEU A 445 8.56 27.98 6.71
C LEU A 445 8.79 29.47 6.39
N ASP A 446 9.13 30.26 7.41
CA ASP A 446 9.61 31.61 7.18
C ASP A 446 10.99 31.60 6.49
N ARG A 447 11.40 32.73 5.89
CA ARG A 447 12.66 32.79 5.14
C ARG A 447 13.89 32.47 5.99
N LYS A 448 13.89 32.84 7.27
CA LYS A 448 15.05 32.67 8.16
C LYS A 448 15.20 31.21 8.57
N THR A 449 14.10 30.57 8.95
CA THR A 449 14.01 29.16 9.29
C THR A 449 14.29 28.30 8.07
N MET A 450 13.77 28.65 6.88
CA MET A 450 14.11 27.95 5.63
C MET A 450 15.61 28.00 5.33
N GLN A 451 16.23 29.18 5.38
CA GLN A 451 17.67 29.34 5.14
C GLN A 451 18.51 28.52 6.13
N ARG A 452 18.15 28.54 7.42
CA ARG A 452 18.84 27.75 8.44
C ARG A 452 18.67 26.25 8.20
N ALA A 453 17.45 25.78 7.95
CA ALA A 453 17.16 24.37 7.75
C ALA A 453 17.85 23.81 6.49
N VAL A 454 17.77 24.53 5.37
CA VAL A 454 18.44 24.15 4.12
C VAL A 454 19.96 24.19 4.31
N GLY A 455 20.50 25.24 4.95
CA GLY A 455 21.93 25.34 5.24
C GLY A 455 22.43 24.17 6.07
N LEU A 456 21.68 23.77 7.10
CA LEU A 456 21.98 22.60 7.93
C LEU A 456 22.00 21.31 7.09
N VAL A 457 20.92 21.01 6.36
CA VAL A 457 20.82 19.79 5.54
C VAL A 457 21.89 19.72 4.46
N VAL A 458 22.18 20.84 3.76
CA VAL A 458 23.23 20.90 2.74
C VAL A 458 24.61 20.76 3.36
N SER A 459 24.85 21.31 4.55
CA SER A 459 26.14 21.14 5.24
C SER A 459 26.39 19.69 5.65
N CYS A 460 25.34 18.96 6.03
CA CYS A 460 25.43 17.55 6.42
C CYS A 460 25.56 16.61 5.21
N TYR A 461 24.76 16.81 4.15
CA TYR A 461 24.65 15.85 3.03
C TYR A 461 25.31 16.31 1.73
N GLY A 462 25.92 17.50 1.72
CA GLY A 462 26.55 18.12 0.57
C GLY A 462 25.57 18.63 -0.49
N ALA A 463 26.12 19.19 -1.58
CA ALA A 463 25.34 19.79 -2.66
C ALA A 463 24.41 18.82 -3.40
N SER A 464 24.64 17.50 -3.28
CA SER A 464 23.81 16.45 -3.90
C SER A 464 22.34 16.50 -3.47
N VAL A 465 22.02 17.09 -2.30
CA VAL A 465 20.64 17.19 -1.80
C VAL A 465 19.87 18.36 -2.41
N ALA A 466 20.54 19.27 -3.13
CA ALA A 466 19.90 20.47 -3.67
C ALA A 466 18.79 20.16 -4.69
N SER A 467 18.98 19.15 -5.56
CA SER A 467 17.94 18.68 -6.47
C SER A 467 16.73 18.14 -5.71
N ALA A 468 16.97 17.37 -4.65
CA ALA A 468 15.91 16.83 -3.81
C ALA A 468 15.10 17.93 -3.13
N LEU A 469 15.77 18.92 -2.53
CA LEU A 469 15.12 20.08 -1.93
C LEU A 469 14.27 20.85 -2.94
N ARG A 470 14.75 21.00 -4.18
CA ARG A 470 14.00 21.64 -5.26
C ARG A 470 12.77 20.82 -5.65
N ASN A 471 12.90 19.51 -5.77
CA ASN A 471 11.76 18.63 -6.08
C ASN A 471 10.70 18.68 -4.97
N LEU A 472 11.11 18.75 -3.70
CA LEU A 472 10.22 18.91 -2.56
C LEU A 472 9.53 20.28 -2.53
N GLU A 473 10.21 21.34 -2.98
CA GLU A 473 9.63 22.68 -3.15
C GLU A 473 8.55 22.67 -4.24
N ILE A 474 8.84 22.07 -5.40
CA ILE A 474 7.88 21.92 -6.51
C ILE A 474 6.67 21.09 -6.06
N ALA A 475 6.91 19.99 -5.34
CA ALA A 475 5.85 19.15 -4.81
C ALA A 475 4.99 19.87 -3.76
N GLY A 476 5.47 20.97 -3.16
CA GLY A 476 4.77 21.70 -2.09
C GLY A 476 4.97 21.12 -0.69
N LEU A 477 5.84 20.13 -0.53
CA LEU A 477 6.19 19.52 0.77
C LEU A 477 7.15 20.40 1.58
N LEU A 478 7.91 21.24 0.90
CA LEU A 478 8.79 22.24 1.48
C LEU A 478 8.47 23.62 0.89
N SER A 479 7.69 24.43 1.58
CA SER A 479 7.22 25.73 1.07
C SER A 479 7.65 26.91 1.93
N LEU A 480 7.77 28.09 1.32
CA LEU A 480 7.90 29.37 2.02
C LEU A 480 6.49 29.94 2.28
N GLN A 481 6.23 30.46 3.49
CA GLN A 481 4.91 30.97 3.89
C GLN A 481 4.35 32.06 2.94
N ASP A 482 5.20 32.96 2.45
CA ASP A 482 4.81 34.04 1.52
C ASP A 482 5.04 33.70 0.03
N SER A 483 5.21 32.42 -0.30
CA SER A 483 5.52 32.03 -1.68
C SER A 483 4.33 32.31 -2.60
N ARG A 484 4.60 33.00 -3.71
CA ARG A 484 3.63 33.13 -4.82
C ARG A 484 3.74 31.99 -5.83
N ILE A 485 4.62 31.01 -5.58
CA ILE A 485 4.76 29.84 -6.43
C ILE A 485 3.47 29.02 -6.29
N PRO A 486 2.75 28.74 -7.39
CA PRO A 486 1.63 27.82 -7.36
C PRO A 486 2.14 26.44 -6.95
N VAL A 487 1.94 26.07 -5.69
CA VAL A 487 2.21 24.72 -5.20
C VAL A 487 0.94 23.89 -5.28
N PRO A 488 1.03 22.56 -5.50
CA PRO A 488 -0.11 21.68 -5.37
C PRO A 488 -0.80 21.93 -4.02
N PRO A 489 -2.14 21.90 -3.94
CA PRO A 489 -2.87 22.19 -2.71
C PRO A 489 -2.70 21.04 -1.70
N LEU A 490 -1.52 20.93 -1.10
CA LEU A 490 -1.17 19.88 -0.16
C LEU A 490 -1.65 20.19 1.26
N GLY A 491 -2.05 19.11 1.93
CA GLY A 491 -2.36 19.00 3.34
C GLY A 491 -3.33 20.06 3.82
N TYR A 492 -2.92 20.73 4.88
CA TYR A 492 -3.81 21.50 5.76
C TYR A 492 -3.73 23.01 5.52
N GLY A 493 -2.76 23.47 4.71
CA GLY A 493 -2.37 24.89 4.62
C GLY A 493 -2.09 25.48 6.00
N ASP A 494 -2.32 26.79 6.16
CA ASP A 494 -2.17 27.50 7.45
C ASP A 494 -3.21 27.09 8.51
N LYS A 495 -4.07 26.11 8.19
CA LYS A 495 -5.22 25.69 9.01
C LYS A 495 -4.99 24.34 9.69
N TRP A 496 -3.73 23.95 9.91
CA TRP A 496 -3.41 22.71 10.64
C TRP A 496 -4.18 22.60 11.96
N ASP A 497 -4.10 23.61 12.83
CA ASP A 497 -4.74 23.54 14.16
C ASP A 497 -6.27 23.44 14.09
N GLN A 498 -6.88 24.15 13.16
CA GLN A 498 -8.32 24.06 12.92
C GLN A 498 -8.69 22.66 12.44
N THR A 499 -7.96 22.14 11.46
CA THR A 499 -8.21 20.85 10.83
C THR A 499 -7.98 19.69 11.82
N ARG A 500 -6.89 19.75 12.58
CA ARG A 500 -6.54 18.84 13.67
C ARG A 500 -7.65 18.74 14.71
N ARG A 501 -8.27 19.86 15.08
CA ARG A 501 -9.38 19.90 16.03
C ARG A 501 -10.66 19.32 15.44
N HIS A 502 -11.05 19.75 14.23
CA HIS A 502 -12.30 19.30 13.59
C HIS A 502 -12.30 17.80 13.27
N TYR A 503 -11.17 17.25 12.80
CA TYR A 503 -11.03 15.83 12.45
C TYR A 503 -10.43 14.99 13.58
N HIS A 504 -10.23 15.59 14.76
CA HIS A 504 -9.71 14.91 15.94
C HIS A 504 -8.39 14.15 15.68
N LEU A 505 -7.49 14.75 14.91
CA LEU A 505 -6.26 14.10 14.44
C LEU A 505 -5.29 13.80 15.58
N THR A 506 -5.29 14.59 16.66
CA THR A 506 -4.38 14.38 17.80
C THR A 506 -5.10 14.29 19.14
N LYS A 507 -6.30 13.70 19.13
CA LYS A 507 -7.17 13.65 20.32
C LYS A 507 -6.64 12.72 21.41
N TYR A 508 -5.87 11.70 21.04
CA TYR A 508 -5.38 10.67 21.96
C TYR A 508 -3.86 10.59 21.86
N ASP A 509 -3.17 10.85 22.98
CA ASP A 509 -1.75 10.53 23.13
C ASP A 509 -1.65 9.12 23.70
N TYR A 510 -1.39 8.16 22.81
CA TYR A 510 -1.34 6.75 23.14
C TYR A 510 -0.14 6.40 24.04
N VAL A 511 0.98 7.12 23.88
CA VAL A 511 2.19 6.91 24.69
C VAL A 511 1.96 7.37 26.12
N ALA A 512 1.33 8.54 26.29
CA ALA A 512 0.92 9.01 27.61
C ALA A 512 -0.05 8.00 28.28
N ALA A 513 -1.06 7.54 27.53
CA ALA A 513 -2.05 6.59 28.04
C ALA A 513 -1.45 5.24 28.51
N ILE A 514 -0.43 4.72 27.80
CA ILE A 514 0.30 3.51 28.25
C ILE A 514 1.13 3.81 29.51
N SER A 515 1.78 4.98 29.57
CA SER A 515 2.70 5.32 30.66
C SER A 515 2.01 5.60 31.99
N GLU A 516 0.77 6.11 31.97
CA GLU A 516 0.00 6.49 33.15
C GLU A 516 -0.72 5.30 33.82
N GLY A 517 -0.60 4.08 33.27
CA GLY A 517 -1.08 2.87 33.92
C GLY A 517 -2.60 2.81 34.07
N ASP A 518 -3.35 3.48 33.18
CA ASP A 518 -4.80 3.38 33.07
C ASP A 518 -5.14 1.96 32.61
N GLY A 519 -5.11 1.02 33.56
CA GLY A 519 -5.22 -0.43 33.40
C GLY A 519 -6.59 -0.92 32.95
N SER A 520 -7.32 -0.14 32.15
CA SER A 520 -8.41 -0.67 31.33
C SER A 520 -7.80 -1.30 30.08
N SER A 521 -7.60 -2.61 30.18
CA SER A 521 -7.18 -3.49 29.11
C SER A 521 -7.98 -3.32 27.81
N SER A 522 -7.25 -3.45 26.71
CA SER A 522 -7.55 -4.27 25.53
C SER A 522 -7.69 -3.58 24.17
N LYS A 523 -8.07 -2.30 24.04
CA LYS A 523 -8.10 -1.66 22.70
C LYS A 523 -7.81 -0.15 22.71
N PRO A 524 -7.03 0.35 21.73
CA PRO A 524 -6.89 1.78 21.52
C PRO A 524 -8.27 2.43 21.28
N LYS A 525 -8.53 3.58 21.89
CA LYS A 525 -9.83 4.30 21.79
C LYS A 525 -10.07 4.94 20.41
N GLY A 526 -9.04 4.96 19.56
CA GLY A 526 -9.12 5.46 18.20
C GLY A 526 -7.86 5.14 17.41
N GLU A 527 -7.92 5.48 16.13
CA GLU A 527 -6.98 5.20 15.06
C GLU A 527 -5.62 5.87 15.27
N GLY A 528 -5.51 6.84 16.18
CA GLY A 528 -4.26 7.57 16.46
C GLY A 528 -3.14 6.73 17.05
N TYR A 529 -3.44 5.51 17.50
CA TYR A 529 -2.44 4.60 18.05
C TYR A 529 -1.37 4.21 17.01
N VAL A 530 -1.70 4.14 15.72
CA VAL A 530 -0.79 3.67 14.66
C VAL A 530 0.43 4.59 14.43
N TYR A 531 0.34 5.83 14.90
CA TYR A 531 1.39 6.85 14.90
C TYR A 531 1.60 7.45 16.30
N SER A 532 1.23 6.74 17.36
CA SER A 532 1.27 7.16 18.78
C SER A 532 0.39 8.34 19.19
N HIS A 533 0.19 9.33 18.34
CA HIS A 533 -0.57 10.54 18.69
C HIS A 533 -1.29 11.16 17.50
N TYR A 534 -1.12 10.62 16.30
CA TYR A 534 -1.73 11.13 15.08
C TYR A 534 -2.65 10.08 14.45
N ALA A 535 -3.94 10.41 14.32
CA ALA A 535 -4.91 9.65 13.55
C ALA A 535 -4.79 10.09 12.08
N PRO A 536 -4.57 9.14 11.14
CA PRO A 536 -4.47 9.45 9.72
C PRO A 536 -5.68 10.26 9.24
N MET A 537 -5.44 11.33 8.50
CA MET A 537 -6.53 12.11 7.93
C MET A 537 -7.24 11.33 6.83
N THR A 538 -6.56 10.43 6.12
CA THR A 538 -7.19 9.50 5.16
C THR A 538 -8.32 8.69 5.79
N THR A 539 -8.09 8.08 6.96
CA THR A 539 -9.12 7.29 7.66
C THR A 539 -10.25 8.17 8.17
N ARG A 540 -9.96 9.39 8.63
CA ARG A 540 -10.98 10.37 9.04
C ARG A 540 -11.86 10.85 7.90
N VAL A 541 -11.28 11.09 6.72
CA VAL A 541 -12.02 11.47 5.52
C VAL A 541 -12.91 10.32 5.05
N VAL A 542 -12.41 9.09 5.05
CA VAL A 542 -13.20 7.91 4.67
C VAL A 542 -14.33 7.65 5.66
N SER A 543 -14.08 7.71 6.97
CA SER A 543 -15.13 7.61 8.00
C SER A 543 -16.21 8.67 7.80
N ALA A 544 -15.82 9.91 7.47
CA ALA A 544 -16.77 10.98 7.15
C ALA A 544 -17.56 10.72 5.85
N MET A 545 -16.93 10.18 4.80
CA MET A 545 -17.63 9.76 3.58
C MET A 545 -18.64 8.63 3.89
N HIS A 546 -18.21 7.63 4.65
CA HIS A 546 -19.05 6.51 5.04
C HIS A 546 -20.25 6.94 5.88
N GLU A 547 -20.08 7.86 6.84
CA GLU A 547 -21.18 8.39 7.65
C GLU A 547 -22.19 9.20 6.82
N LEU A 548 -21.73 9.94 5.79
CA LEU A 548 -22.64 10.61 4.87
C LEU A 548 -23.55 9.63 4.14
N GLU A 549 -23.02 8.46 3.78
CA GLU A 549 -23.78 7.41 3.09
C GLU A 549 -24.72 6.65 4.00
N ARG A 550 -24.24 6.20 5.18
CA ARG A 550 -25.11 5.62 6.22
C ARG A 550 -26.24 6.55 6.61
N GLY A 551 -25.97 7.86 6.63
CA GLY A 551 -26.96 8.87 6.90
C GLY A 551 -28.04 8.94 5.83
N ARG A 552 -27.63 8.91 4.55
CA ARG A 552 -28.54 8.92 3.40
C ARG A 552 -29.41 7.66 3.35
N GLU A 553 -28.85 6.49 3.65
CA GLU A 553 -29.62 5.23 3.69
C GLU A 553 -30.73 5.27 4.74
N ARG A 554 -30.40 5.76 5.95
CA ARG A 554 -31.40 5.96 7.01
C ARG A 554 -32.51 6.93 6.58
N ASP A 555 -32.19 7.95 5.79
CA ASP A 555 -33.17 8.89 5.25
C ASP A 555 -34.12 8.19 4.24
N LEU A 556 -33.59 7.38 3.33
CA LEU A 556 -34.37 6.62 2.34
C LEU A 556 -35.27 5.54 2.97
N GLU A 557 -34.76 4.79 3.96
CA GLU A 557 -35.57 3.81 4.70
C GLU A 557 -36.72 4.47 5.46
N ARG A 558 -36.48 5.67 5.99
CA ARG A 558 -37.50 6.48 6.66
C ARG A 558 -38.54 7.01 5.68
N GLU A 559 -38.16 7.38 4.47
CA GLU A 559 -39.11 7.77 3.42
C GLU A 559 -40.01 6.60 3.02
N ARG A 560 -39.43 5.39 2.84
CA ARG A 560 -40.20 4.17 2.57
C ARG A 560 -41.17 3.78 3.69
N THR A 561 -40.84 4.10 4.95
CA THR A 561 -41.68 3.78 6.11
C THR A 561 -42.67 4.90 6.47
N ARG A 562 -42.46 6.13 5.99
CA ARG A 562 -43.37 7.28 6.19
C ARG A 562 -44.71 7.14 5.47
N ASP A 563 -44.77 6.30 4.43
CA ASP A 563 -46.02 5.94 3.76
C ASP A 563 -46.94 5.04 4.62
N SER A 564 -46.48 4.61 5.81
CA SER A 564 -47.30 3.98 6.84
C SER A 564 -47.70 5.03 7.90
N GLU A 565 -48.98 5.42 7.89
CA GLU A 565 -49.56 6.41 8.81
C GLU A 565 -49.40 5.97 10.28
N ASN A 566 -48.57 6.70 11.05
CA ASN A 566 -48.70 7.03 12.49
C ASN A 566 -47.35 7.06 13.25
N LEU A 567 -46.53 8.11 13.10
CA LEU A 567 -45.58 8.51 14.16
C LEU A 567 -44.96 9.92 13.91
N LYS A 568 -45.68 11.01 14.20
CA LYS A 568 -45.22 12.37 13.83
C LYS A 568 -44.51 13.18 14.93
N ASP A 569 -44.69 12.89 16.22
CA ASP A 569 -44.38 13.94 17.22
C ASP A 569 -43.06 13.77 18.00
N ASN A 570 -42.42 12.59 18.03
CA ASN A 570 -41.12 12.40 18.71
C ASN A 570 -39.90 12.25 17.76
N ILE A 571 -40.12 12.11 16.45
CA ILE A 571 -39.04 11.88 15.47
C ILE A 571 -38.47 13.22 14.95
N ALA A 572 -39.27 14.30 14.92
CA ALA A 572 -38.88 15.59 14.35
C ALA A 572 -37.66 16.25 15.02
N SER A 573 -37.53 16.12 16.35
CA SER A 573 -36.39 16.66 17.12
C SER A 573 -35.07 15.91 16.84
N GLY A 574 -35.12 14.59 16.66
CA GLY A 574 -33.95 13.78 16.31
C GLY A 574 -33.54 13.95 14.85
N ILE A 575 -34.50 14.20 13.94
CA ILE A 575 -34.22 14.50 12.53
C ILE A 575 -33.43 15.81 12.40
N THR A 576 -33.80 16.85 13.16
CA THR A 576 -33.16 18.16 13.08
C THR A 576 -31.73 18.17 13.63
N SER A 577 -31.43 17.42 14.70
CA SER A 577 -30.05 17.26 15.19
C SER A 577 -29.20 16.44 14.21
N PHE A 578 -29.75 15.37 13.65
CA PHE A 578 -29.05 14.50 12.71
C PHE A 578 -28.74 15.19 11.37
N LEU A 579 -29.70 15.90 10.77
CA LEU A 579 -29.48 16.66 9.55
C LEU A 579 -28.44 17.78 9.76
N LYS A 580 -28.36 18.33 10.98
CA LYS A 580 -27.34 19.30 11.36
C LYS A 580 -25.95 18.66 11.44
N GLU A 581 -25.82 17.47 12.02
CA GLU A 581 -24.58 16.68 12.05
C GLU A 581 -24.13 16.28 10.62
N ARG A 582 -25.03 15.79 9.77
CA ARG A 582 -24.74 15.46 8.36
C ARG A 582 -24.32 16.69 7.55
N GLY A 583 -25.01 17.81 7.76
CA GLY A 583 -24.66 19.11 7.17
C GLY A 583 -23.27 19.59 7.61
N GLU A 584 -22.91 19.34 8.87
CA GLU A 584 -21.59 19.63 9.41
C GLU A 584 -20.51 18.75 8.78
N VAL A 585 -20.71 17.43 8.68
CA VAL A 585 -19.78 16.52 8.00
C VAL A 585 -19.56 16.94 6.54
N ARG A 586 -20.63 17.26 5.81
CA ARG A 586 -20.53 17.73 4.42
C ARG A 586 -19.78 19.07 4.32
N ARG A 587 -20.00 19.98 5.28
CA ARG A 587 -19.28 21.25 5.37
C ARG A 587 -17.80 21.05 5.68
N LEU A 588 -17.47 20.11 6.57
CA LEU A 588 -16.08 19.77 6.90
C LEU A 588 -15.35 19.22 5.68
N LEU A 589 -15.95 18.28 4.94
CA LEU A 589 -15.36 17.70 3.74
C LEU A 589 -15.22 18.73 2.61
N LYS A 590 -16.21 19.61 2.41
CA LYS A 590 -16.11 20.74 1.47
C LYS A 590 -15.08 21.80 1.92
N GLY A 591 -14.84 21.91 3.22
CA GLY A 591 -13.86 22.84 3.80
C GLY A 591 -12.41 22.37 3.65
N LEU A 592 -12.18 21.07 3.40
CA LEU A 592 -10.87 20.56 3.02
C LEU A 592 -10.50 20.96 1.60
N LYS A 593 -9.20 21.20 1.37
CA LYS A 593 -8.64 21.45 0.04
C LYS A 593 -8.97 20.32 -0.94
N GLY A 594 -8.92 20.65 -2.22
CA GLY A 594 -9.18 19.73 -3.32
C GLY A 594 -10.66 19.53 -3.64
N ALA A 595 -10.92 19.16 -4.89
CA ALA A 595 -12.25 18.90 -5.40
C ALA A 595 -12.96 17.72 -4.71
N SER A 596 -14.29 17.67 -4.86
CA SER A 596 -15.17 16.65 -4.30
C SER A 596 -16.13 16.18 -5.39
N ARG A 597 -16.18 14.87 -5.67
CA ARG A 597 -17.14 14.23 -6.60
C ARG A 597 -17.97 13.17 -5.87
N GLY A 598 -19.19 12.93 -6.33
CA GLY A 598 -20.10 11.95 -5.74
C GLY A 598 -20.76 12.38 -4.42
N PHE A 599 -20.66 13.66 -4.02
CA PHE A 599 -21.20 14.18 -2.75
C PHE A 599 -22.56 14.90 -2.90
N SER A 600 -23.16 14.94 -4.10
CA SER A 600 -24.40 15.67 -4.38
C SER A 600 -25.39 14.80 -5.15
N GLU A 601 -26.67 14.92 -4.81
CA GLU A 601 -27.79 14.32 -5.56
C GLU A 601 -27.92 14.87 -7.00
N LYS A 602 -27.29 16.01 -7.28
CA LYS A 602 -27.24 16.62 -8.63
C LYS A 602 -25.98 16.29 -9.43
N ASP A 603 -24.91 15.82 -8.77
CA ASP A 603 -23.66 15.45 -9.46
C ASP A 603 -23.79 14.05 -10.10
N SER A 604 -24.81 13.29 -9.72
CA SER A 604 -25.30 12.12 -10.45
C SER A 604 -26.11 12.61 -11.66
N GLU A 605 -25.41 13.07 -12.71
CA GLU A 605 -26.02 13.57 -13.96
C GLU A 605 -26.76 12.49 -14.79
N SER A 606 -27.01 11.33 -14.20
CA SER A 606 -28.16 10.51 -14.55
C SER A 606 -28.89 10.16 -13.25
N GLY A 607 -30.18 10.48 -13.14
CA GLY A 607 -31.03 10.12 -11.99
C GLY A 607 -31.17 8.61 -11.71
N ARG A 608 -30.27 7.79 -12.26
CA ARG A 608 -30.18 6.34 -12.14
C ARG A 608 -29.35 5.90 -10.94
N GLU A 609 -28.24 6.58 -10.60
CA GLU A 609 -27.42 6.22 -9.42
C GLU A 609 -28.10 6.60 -8.09
N ALA A 610 -28.83 7.72 -8.07
CA ALA A 610 -29.58 8.16 -6.89
C ALA A 610 -30.73 7.22 -6.49
N SER A 611 -31.18 6.37 -7.43
CA SER A 611 -32.39 5.54 -7.33
C SER A 611 -32.10 4.04 -7.19
N ARG A 612 -30.82 3.60 -7.19
CA ARG A 612 -30.51 2.16 -7.12
C ARG A 612 -30.84 1.62 -5.72
N PRO A 613 -31.74 0.62 -5.60
CA PRO A 613 -31.84 -0.14 -4.37
C PRO A 613 -30.52 -0.88 -4.13
N ARG A 614 -30.02 -0.86 -2.89
CA ARG A 614 -28.91 -1.72 -2.48
C ARG A 614 -29.38 -3.18 -2.63
N GLY A 615 -28.57 -4.05 -3.22
CA GLY A 615 -28.94 -5.45 -3.42
C GLY A 615 -29.33 -6.16 -2.15
N GLU A 616 -30.20 -7.17 -2.28
CA GLU A 616 -30.59 -8.00 -1.16
C GLU A 616 -29.34 -8.64 -0.54
N ARG A 617 -29.19 -8.40 0.77
CA ARG A 617 -28.08 -8.89 1.57
C ARG A 617 -28.10 -10.42 1.56
N ASP A 618 -27.21 -11.04 0.80
CA ASP A 618 -27.02 -12.49 0.88
C ASP A 618 -26.61 -12.90 2.30
N ALA A 619 -27.13 -14.05 2.72
CA ALA A 619 -27.07 -14.62 4.08
C ALA A 619 -25.66 -15.04 4.57
N TYR A 620 -24.59 -14.46 4.02
CA TYR A 620 -23.18 -14.74 4.36
C TYR A 620 -22.49 -13.56 5.04
N GLY A 621 -22.96 -13.22 6.25
CA GLY A 621 -22.23 -12.38 7.21
C GLY A 621 -22.66 -10.92 7.24
N ASP A 622 -23.07 -10.48 8.43
CA ASP A 622 -23.72 -9.22 8.80
C ASP A 622 -22.91 -7.92 8.59
N GLN A 623 -21.78 -7.96 7.87
CA GLN A 623 -20.87 -6.81 7.70
C GLN A 623 -20.91 -6.25 6.28
N THR A 624 -21.22 -4.96 6.18
CA THR A 624 -21.15 -4.17 4.94
C THR A 624 -19.69 -3.93 4.54
N ALA A 625 -19.39 -3.75 3.25
CA ALA A 625 -18.04 -3.55 2.76
C ALA A 625 -17.92 -2.35 1.79
N SER A 626 -16.78 -1.67 1.80
CA SER A 626 -16.44 -0.60 0.85
C SER A 626 -15.00 -0.75 0.37
N VAL A 627 -14.76 -0.36 -0.88
CA VAL A 627 -13.42 -0.26 -1.44
C VAL A 627 -12.91 1.16 -1.24
N VAL A 628 -11.73 1.30 -0.65
CA VAL A 628 -11.04 2.58 -0.47
C VAL A 628 -9.84 2.59 -1.43
N PHE A 629 -9.85 3.46 -2.44
CA PHE A 629 -8.72 3.62 -3.35
C PHE A 629 -7.91 4.88 -3.01
N ILE A 630 -6.67 4.71 -2.56
CA ILE A 630 -5.76 5.81 -2.23
C ILE A 630 -4.81 6.07 -3.40
N VAL A 631 -4.91 7.26 -3.98
CA VAL A 631 -4.03 7.69 -5.08
C VAL A 631 -2.77 8.32 -4.50
N GLY A 632 -1.60 7.75 -4.80
CA GLY A 632 -0.31 8.31 -4.36
C GLY A 632 0.37 7.53 -3.23
N GLY A 633 -0.21 6.41 -2.79
CA GLY A 633 0.42 5.49 -1.84
C GLY A 633 -0.26 5.44 -0.47
N VAL A 634 -0.16 4.28 0.18
CA VAL A 634 -0.68 4.02 1.53
C VAL A 634 0.39 3.36 2.38
N THR A 635 0.43 3.68 3.67
CA THR A 635 1.33 3.03 4.63
C THR A 635 0.70 1.81 5.28
N ARG A 636 1.51 0.97 5.95
CA ARG A 636 0.99 -0.19 6.68
C ARG A 636 0.26 0.23 7.95
N SER A 637 0.74 1.29 8.62
CA SER A 637 0.03 1.93 9.72
C SER A 637 -1.35 2.47 9.30
N GLU A 638 -1.50 3.03 8.10
CA GLU A 638 -2.82 3.43 7.59
C GLU A 638 -3.74 2.23 7.36
N VAL A 639 -3.23 1.13 6.80
CA VAL A 639 -4.00 -0.13 6.66
C VAL A 639 -4.49 -0.63 8.02
N ALA A 640 -3.62 -0.68 9.04
CA ALA A 640 -3.99 -1.04 10.40
C ALA A 640 -5.08 -0.11 10.97
N ALA A 641 -4.98 1.19 10.68
CA ALA A 641 -5.97 2.18 11.08
C ALA A 641 -7.33 1.95 10.40
N PHE A 642 -7.37 1.56 9.12
CA PHE A 642 -8.61 1.19 8.42
C PHE A 642 -9.24 -0.08 8.99
N ARG A 643 -8.44 -1.09 9.37
CA ARG A 643 -8.95 -2.29 10.05
C ARG A 643 -9.57 -1.96 11.40
N HIS A 644 -8.91 -1.12 12.18
CA HIS A 644 -9.43 -0.64 13.47
C HIS A 644 -10.71 0.18 13.30
N LEU A 645 -10.75 1.07 12.30
CA LEU A 645 -11.95 1.84 11.95
C LEU A 645 -13.11 0.92 11.55
N GLY A 646 -12.84 -0.08 10.71
CA GLY A 646 -13.81 -1.06 10.27
C GLY A 646 -14.41 -1.88 11.43
N GLU A 647 -13.57 -2.31 12.38
CA GLU A 647 -14.05 -2.99 13.59
C GLU A 647 -14.98 -2.09 14.40
N LYS A 648 -14.64 -0.82 14.56
CA LYS A 648 -15.44 0.16 15.31
C LYS A 648 -16.78 0.47 14.63
N GLU A 649 -16.82 0.54 13.30
CA GLU A 649 -18.00 0.88 12.52
C GLU A 649 -18.84 -0.35 12.13
N GLY A 650 -18.35 -1.57 12.40
CA GLY A 650 -18.97 -2.82 11.95
C GLY A 650 -18.96 -2.95 10.42
N HIS A 651 -17.89 -2.45 9.79
CA HIS A 651 -17.76 -2.31 8.34
C HIS A 651 -16.41 -2.86 7.87
N THR A 652 -16.36 -3.46 6.68
CA THR A 652 -15.10 -3.96 6.09
C THR A 652 -14.57 -2.98 5.05
N TYR A 653 -13.41 -2.39 5.32
CA TYR A 653 -12.70 -1.54 4.36
C TYR A 653 -11.66 -2.36 3.59
N ILE A 654 -11.79 -2.43 2.26
CA ILE A 654 -10.75 -2.97 1.39
C ILE A 654 -9.87 -1.83 0.92
N VAL A 655 -8.63 -1.80 1.36
CA VAL A 655 -7.68 -0.76 1.00
C VAL A 655 -7.00 -1.14 -0.33
N CYS A 656 -7.29 -0.36 -1.35
CA CYS A 656 -6.62 -0.38 -2.64
C CYS A 656 -5.71 0.86 -2.75
N SER A 657 -4.54 0.72 -3.34
CA SER A 657 -3.65 1.87 -3.54
C SER A 657 -2.80 1.71 -4.80
N THR A 658 -2.31 2.82 -5.32
CA THR A 658 -1.28 2.79 -6.37
C THR A 658 -0.01 2.05 -5.89
N GLY A 659 0.30 2.13 -4.59
CA GLY A 659 1.39 1.37 -3.95
C GLY A 659 1.29 1.33 -2.43
N LEU A 660 1.81 0.26 -1.83
CA LEU A 660 2.05 0.12 -0.40
C LEU A 660 3.50 0.56 -0.12
N VAL A 661 3.66 1.70 0.54
CA VAL A 661 4.95 2.39 0.65
C VAL A 661 5.23 2.83 2.08
N THR A 662 6.50 2.94 2.43
CA THR A 662 6.95 3.66 3.62
C THR A 662 7.22 5.13 3.32
N GLY A 663 7.28 5.94 4.38
CA GLY A 663 7.70 7.33 4.27
C GLY A 663 9.09 7.51 3.63
N ASN A 664 10.02 6.57 3.87
CA ASN A 664 11.35 6.60 3.28
C ASN A 664 11.32 6.35 1.77
N GLU A 665 10.62 5.30 1.31
CA GLU A 665 10.44 5.02 -0.12
C GLU A 665 9.68 6.13 -0.83
N TRP A 666 8.74 6.76 -0.13
CA TRP A 666 8.03 7.92 -0.64
C TRP A 666 8.96 9.12 -0.83
N MET A 667 9.90 9.37 0.10
CA MET A 667 10.91 10.42 -0.04
C MET A 667 11.98 10.13 -1.09
N GLU A 668 12.38 8.87 -1.23
CA GLU A 668 13.38 8.46 -2.21
C GLU A 668 12.98 8.79 -3.65
N GLN A 669 11.69 8.94 -3.94
CA GLN A 669 11.22 9.39 -5.25
C GLN A 669 11.65 10.81 -5.60
N PHE A 670 11.91 11.67 -4.61
CA PHE A 670 12.32 13.06 -4.83
C PHE A 670 13.84 13.25 -4.86
N MET A 671 14.61 12.24 -4.44
CA MET A 671 16.09 12.25 -4.41
C MET A 671 16.68 11.76 -5.72
#